data_AF-A0AAJ2GGU9-F1
#
_entry.id   AF-A0AAJ2GGU9-F1
#
_cell.length_a   1.000
_cell.length_b   1.000
_cell.length_c   1.000
_cell.angle_alpha   90.00
_cell.angle_beta   90.00
_cell.angle_gamma   90.00
#
_symmetry.space_group_name_H-M   'P 1'
#
loop_
_entity.id
_entity.type
_entity.pdbx_description
1 polymer ?
#
loop_
_entity_poly.entity_id
_entity_poly.type
_entity_poly.pdbx_seq_one_letter_code
_entity_poly.pdbx_strand_id
1 'polypeptide(L)'
;MICDEIEVRKKDAPVRNYGREPRFGRRGLSARACFPVLVLVAATGAGNAHAQEIPAGADRLGTERRLDVRTKADRPPSEAEMKRVYDWTGFYVGGHFGYGGGRLGDDSHPKPEQGVFLPHSPTGLIGGFQVGYNRQLANHLVLGVEADASFTSPTDEPALAPSPFNSTVDYVGTARGRVGYAFDRWMPYVTGGFAWGHGHIEVNDGSGAQLGRYQTGWTAGLGAEFAVSGNWTAKVEYDYVNLSAATYDLGRFDLPNARLAPGLHLAKIGLNYHFNDLPWAASGSQSATPRLPDSSDWNVHAQTTVIAQGYPSFRSPQAGANSLPGGGEVRETWTTTAFIGVRLWQGGEFYFNPELAQGFGLNGTLGLAGFPNGEAQKAGAAFPKIRPQRYYFKQTFGLGGEQEDVDDGPNQLAGKRDIDRITVIVGRFAIGDFFDNNTYAHDPRADFMNWALWSSAAYDFPADLPGYTRGAIVELNKKDWAVRAAFVQVPSEPNSDVLKFNTGGAVVEFEKRYAIAGEPGKLRLGVFGTQGVMGNYRQALAIESQDSAQDINTVMASIRHVNPKYGFYANLEQQIAPGIGVFGRVSWNDGQNETLSFTDIDRSLSGGVSIKGNPWGRPNDTVGIGGAINGLSAAHRDFLAAGGNGLLIGDGALNYSTERIFESYYALAIGNGLTFTADYQLIVNPAYNADRGPVSVFSGRLHAEF
;
A
#
# COMPACT_ATOMS: atom_id res chain seq x y z
N MET A 1 25.84 -10.84 48.45
CA MET A 1 25.40 -10.34 49.76
C MET A 1 23.89 -10.14 49.63
N ILE A 2 23.12 -11.14 50.12
CA ILE A 2 21.66 -11.16 50.39
C ILE A 2 20.77 -10.88 49.14
N CYS A 3 20.32 -11.87 48.36
CA CYS A 3 19.31 -12.94 48.58
C CYS A 3 17.93 -12.43 49.02
N ASP A 4 16.94 -12.55 48.13
CA ASP A 4 15.65 -13.11 48.50
C ASP A 4 15.03 -13.87 47.32
N GLU A 5 14.38 -14.97 47.68
CA GLU A 5 14.10 -16.18 46.93
C GLU A 5 12.57 -16.37 46.92
N ILE A 6 11.94 -16.60 45.77
CA ILE A 6 10.57 -17.15 45.74
C ILE A 6 10.55 -18.34 44.77
N GLU A 7 10.30 -19.48 45.41
CA GLU A 7 10.27 -20.86 44.96
C GLU A 7 8.95 -21.19 44.24
N VAL A 8 9.01 -21.79 43.05
CA VAL A 8 7.84 -22.38 42.38
C VAL A 8 7.83 -23.89 42.63
N ARG A 9 6.91 -24.36 43.48
CA ARG A 9 6.63 -25.78 43.72
C ARG A 9 6.06 -26.45 42.46
N LYS A 10 6.75 -27.49 41.97
CA LYS A 10 6.15 -28.54 41.12
C LYS A 10 5.60 -29.66 42.01
N LYS A 11 4.39 -30.15 41.69
CA LYS A 11 3.77 -31.33 42.30
C LYS A 11 3.90 -32.53 41.34
N ASP A 12 4.29 -33.67 41.88
CA ASP A 12 4.53 -34.97 41.23
C ASP A 12 3.24 -35.66 40.69
N ALA A 13 3.24 -36.18 39.44
CA ALA A 13 3.35 -37.60 39.00
C ALA A 13 2.00 -38.40 39.01
N PRO A 14 1.78 -39.51 38.22
CA PRO A 14 2.77 -40.44 37.64
C PRO A 14 2.54 -41.05 36.22
N VAL A 15 3.67 -41.40 35.58
CA VAL A 15 4.05 -42.67 34.89
C VAL A 15 3.12 -43.32 33.83
N ARG A 16 3.63 -43.42 32.59
CA ARG A 16 3.63 -44.67 31.79
C ARG A 16 4.84 -44.72 30.82
N ASN A 17 5.60 -45.82 30.91
CA ASN A 17 6.82 -46.16 30.15
C ASN A 17 6.52 -46.70 28.74
N TYR A 18 7.38 -46.37 27.76
CA TYR A 18 7.93 -47.17 26.63
C TYR A 18 8.64 -46.15 25.72
N GLY A 19 9.88 -46.22 25.24
CA GLY A 19 11.00 -47.14 25.32
C GLY A 19 12.02 -46.69 24.24
N ARG A 20 13.30 -46.59 24.62
CA ARG A 20 14.54 -46.56 23.78
C ARG A 20 14.89 -45.31 22.96
N GLU A 21 15.87 -44.56 23.46
CA GLU A 21 16.84 -43.76 22.68
C GLU A 21 17.91 -44.66 22.01
N PRO A 22 18.67 -44.12 21.04
CA PRO A 22 20.08 -43.92 21.33
C PRO A 22 20.59 -42.49 21.04
N ARG A 23 21.52 -42.09 21.91
CA ARG A 23 22.22 -40.80 22.02
C ARG A 23 23.07 -40.48 20.77
N PHE A 24 23.01 -39.22 20.33
CA PHE A 24 24.14 -38.54 19.69
C PHE A 24 24.31 -37.15 20.30
N GLY A 25 25.57 -36.85 20.68
CA GLY A 25 25.93 -35.76 21.57
C GLY A 25 25.71 -34.35 21.00
N ARG A 26 25.14 -33.47 21.83
CA ARG A 26 25.18 -32.02 21.62
C ARG A 26 26.37 -31.43 22.36
N ARG A 27 27.35 -30.93 21.61
CA ARG A 27 28.32 -29.95 22.10
C ARG A 27 27.57 -28.64 22.37
N GLY A 28 27.84 -28.05 23.54
CA GLY A 28 27.33 -26.74 23.90
C GLY A 28 27.93 -25.65 23.02
N LEU A 29 27.08 -24.70 22.62
CA LEU A 29 27.49 -23.33 22.35
C LEU A 29 26.46 -22.42 23.02
N SER A 30 26.88 -21.75 24.09
CA SER A 30 26.21 -20.56 24.59
C SER A 30 26.49 -19.41 23.62
N ALA A 31 25.50 -18.99 22.85
CA ALA A 31 25.56 -17.71 22.14
C ALA A 31 24.80 -16.67 22.97
N ARG A 32 25.55 -15.87 23.73
CA ARG A 32 25.07 -14.57 24.22
C ARG A 32 25.02 -13.63 23.01
N ALA A 33 23.83 -13.34 22.50
CA ALA A 33 23.64 -12.27 21.52
C ALA A 33 23.50 -10.93 22.27
N CYS A 34 24.60 -10.20 22.40
CA CYS A 34 24.57 -8.76 22.64
C CYS A 34 24.29 -8.08 21.30
N PHE A 35 23.13 -7.44 21.16
CA PHE A 35 22.82 -6.57 20.03
C PHE A 35 23.51 -5.21 20.22
N PRO A 36 24.24 -4.68 19.24
CA PRO A 36 24.73 -3.31 19.30
C PRO A 36 23.61 -2.34 18.93
N VAL A 37 23.36 -1.39 19.83
CA VAL A 37 22.59 -0.16 19.56
C VAL A 37 23.40 0.66 18.56
N LEU A 38 22.84 0.90 17.37
CA LEU A 38 23.44 1.77 16.36
C LEU A 38 23.31 3.23 16.81
N VAL A 39 24.40 3.79 17.33
CA VAL A 39 24.53 5.23 17.61
C VAL A 39 25.04 5.91 16.33
N LEU A 40 24.25 6.84 15.81
CA LEU A 40 24.64 7.72 14.70
C LEU A 40 25.73 8.68 15.20
N VAL A 41 26.98 8.50 14.74
CA VAL A 41 28.07 9.45 14.99
C VAL A 41 28.22 10.36 13.77
N ALA A 42 28.06 11.66 14.00
CA ALA A 42 28.34 12.72 13.05
C ALA A 42 29.85 12.77 12.74
N ALA A 43 30.22 12.64 11.46
CA ALA A 43 31.58 12.84 11.00
C ALA A 43 31.74 14.27 10.45
N THR A 44 32.45 15.11 11.20
CA THR A 44 32.97 16.41 10.77
C THR A 44 34.20 16.20 9.89
N GLY A 45 34.15 16.68 8.65
CA GLY A 45 35.30 16.71 7.74
C GLY A 45 36.27 17.83 8.11
N ALA A 46 37.54 17.46 8.33
CA ALA A 46 38.68 18.37 8.32
C ALA A 46 39.71 17.81 7.33
N GLY A 47 40.13 18.66 6.39
CA GLY A 47 41.00 18.28 5.28
C GLY A 47 42.44 18.01 5.70
N ASN A 48 43.20 17.43 4.77
CA ASN A 48 44.58 17.80 4.51
C ASN A 48 44.97 17.33 3.11
N ALA A 49 45.42 18.29 2.30
CA ALA A 49 46.02 18.08 1.00
C ALA A 49 47.44 17.52 1.18
N HIS A 50 47.80 16.52 0.39
CA HIS A 50 49.19 16.10 0.21
C HIS A 50 49.69 16.48 -1.18
N ALA A 51 50.86 17.10 -1.16
CA ALA A 51 51.58 17.70 -2.27
C ALA A 51 52.18 16.66 -3.23
N GLN A 52 52.38 17.10 -4.48
CA GLN A 52 53.12 16.39 -5.51
C GLN A 52 54.26 17.31 -5.98
N GLU A 53 55.51 16.85 -5.82
CA GLU A 53 56.73 17.50 -6.33
C GLU A 53 56.93 17.19 -7.83
N ILE A 54 57.55 18.09 -8.61
CA ILE A 54 58.86 17.98 -9.32
C ILE A 54 58.86 19.02 -10.49
N PRO A 55 59.97 19.64 -11.00
CA PRO A 55 61.21 20.14 -10.38
C PRO A 55 61.60 21.58 -10.83
N ALA A 56 62.79 22.01 -10.40
CA ALA A 56 63.45 23.30 -10.64
C ALA A 56 63.92 23.56 -12.09
N GLY A 57 63.98 24.86 -12.45
CA GLY A 57 64.73 25.41 -13.57
C GLY A 57 64.96 26.92 -13.38
N ALA A 58 66.22 27.33 -13.27
CA ALA A 58 66.67 28.70 -13.08
C ALA A 58 66.97 29.38 -14.43
N ASP A 59 66.60 30.67 -14.60
CA ASP A 59 67.57 31.77 -14.82
C ASP A 59 66.91 33.16 -15.01
N ARG A 60 67.38 34.09 -14.17
CA ARG A 60 67.78 35.51 -14.35
C ARG A 60 67.07 36.53 -15.28
N LEU A 61 66.94 37.73 -14.68
CA LEU A 61 67.21 39.13 -15.15
C LEU A 61 66.05 40.05 -15.60
N GLY A 62 65.88 41.13 -14.82
CA GLY A 62 65.43 42.50 -15.22
C GLY A 62 63.95 42.65 -15.57
N THR A 63 63.21 43.69 -15.17
CA THR A 63 63.55 45.07 -14.81
C THR A 63 62.33 45.68 -14.12
N GLU A 64 62.58 46.55 -13.14
CA GLU A 64 61.57 47.22 -12.29
C GLU A 64 60.55 48.06 -13.09
N ARG A 65 59.26 47.91 -12.76
CA ARG A 65 58.25 48.97 -12.95
C ARG A 65 57.41 49.15 -11.68
N ARG A 66 57.68 50.29 -11.05
CA ARG A 66 56.94 51.05 -10.03
C ARG A 66 55.48 50.60 -9.83
N LEU A 67 55.17 50.06 -8.65
CA LEU A 67 53.81 49.93 -8.13
C LEU A 67 53.36 51.27 -7.53
N ASP A 68 52.29 51.83 -8.09
CA ASP A 68 51.52 52.88 -7.43
C ASP A 68 50.72 52.27 -6.28
N VAL A 69 51.02 52.74 -5.07
CA VAL A 69 50.27 52.47 -3.86
C VAL A 69 48.94 53.23 -3.96
N ARG A 70 47.85 52.52 -4.24
CA ARG A 70 46.50 52.98 -3.87
C ARG A 70 46.05 52.26 -2.60
N THR A 71 45.72 53.09 -1.64
CA THR A 71 45.25 52.82 -0.28
C THR A 71 44.07 51.86 -0.26
N LYS A 72 44.17 50.90 0.65
CA LYS A 72 43.14 49.94 1.04
C LYS A 72 42.07 50.66 1.90
N ALA A 73 41.31 51.54 1.29
CA ALA A 73 40.16 52.22 1.89
C ALA A 73 39.23 52.68 0.76
N ASP A 74 38.42 51.74 0.26
CA ASP A 74 37.14 51.93 -0.46
C ASP A 74 36.75 50.61 -1.14
N ARG A 75 36.67 49.52 -0.36
CA ARG A 75 35.71 48.46 -0.69
C ARG A 75 34.42 48.83 0.04
N PRO A 76 33.26 48.88 -0.63
CA PRO A 76 32.00 48.82 0.11
C PRO A 76 32.10 47.61 1.05
N PRO A 77 31.57 47.67 2.29
CA PRO A 77 31.57 46.50 3.14
C PRO A 77 31.05 45.35 2.30
N SER A 78 31.84 44.28 2.17
CA SER A 78 31.35 43.05 1.56
C SER A 78 30.00 42.82 2.20
N GLU A 79 28.94 42.69 1.39
CA GLU A 79 27.67 42.17 1.86
C GLU A 79 28.01 41.09 2.86
N ALA A 80 27.76 41.37 4.13
CA ALA A 80 27.78 40.35 5.14
C ALA A 80 26.95 39.24 4.51
N GLU A 81 27.51 38.03 4.41
CA GLU A 81 26.71 36.85 4.10
C GLU A 81 25.50 36.94 5.02
N MET A 82 24.37 37.44 4.50
CA MET A 82 23.13 37.45 5.25
C MET A 82 22.83 35.99 5.37
N LYS A 83 23.19 35.44 6.54
CA LYS A 83 22.90 34.08 6.95
C LYS A 83 21.41 33.92 6.66
N ARG A 84 21.08 33.19 5.59
CA ARG A 84 19.72 33.04 5.09
C ARG A 84 18.95 32.26 6.15
N VAL A 85 18.29 32.96 7.06
CA VAL A 85 17.46 32.36 8.11
C VAL A 85 16.15 31.97 7.44
N TYR A 86 15.78 30.69 7.56
CA TYR A 86 14.48 30.22 7.11
C TYR A 86 13.38 30.86 7.96
N ASP A 87 12.33 31.38 7.32
CA ASP A 87 11.15 31.90 8.03
C ASP A 87 10.12 30.78 8.15
N TRP A 88 9.82 30.41 9.40
CA TRP A 88 8.85 29.38 9.73
C TRP A 88 7.41 29.87 9.66
N THR A 89 7.17 31.17 9.41
CA THR A 89 5.82 31.75 9.35
C THR A 89 5.05 31.25 8.13
N GLY A 90 3.87 30.67 8.34
CA GLY A 90 3.01 30.28 7.24
C GLY A 90 2.08 29.12 7.58
N PHE A 91 1.12 28.91 6.69
CA PHE A 91 0.27 27.73 6.66
C PHE A 91 1.05 26.56 6.06
N TYR A 92 0.83 25.36 6.56
CA TYR A 92 1.41 24.15 6.00
C TYR A 92 0.44 22.99 6.05
N VAL A 93 0.60 22.07 5.10
CA VAL A 93 -0.03 20.74 5.11
C VAL A 93 1.04 19.70 4.97
N GLY A 94 0.82 18.51 5.53
CA GLY A 94 1.80 17.46 5.45
C GLY A 94 1.23 16.09 5.76
N GLY A 95 2.08 15.10 5.54
CA GLY A 95 1.84 13.72 5.94
C GLY A 95 2.89 13.25 6.94
N HIS A 96 2.57 12.21 7.69
CA HIS A 96 3.53 11.53 8.55
C HIS A 96 3.37 10.02 8.46
N PHE A 97 4.46 9.33 8.77
CA PHE A 97 4.54 7.90 8.96
C PHE A 97 5.37 7.62 10.21
N GLY A 98 5.11 6.53 10.89
CA GLY A 98 5.78 6.26 12.14
C GLY A 98 5.37 4.96 12.78
N TYR A 99 5.63 4.88 14.08
CA TYR A 99 5.29 3.72 14.89
C TYR A 99 4.76 4.19 16.23
N GLY A 100 3.70 3.54 16.69
CA GLY A 100 3.11 3.81 17.99
C GLY A 100 3.12 2.56 18.88
N GLY A 101 2.89 2.77 20.16
CA GLY A 101 2.63 1.71 21.12
C GLY A 101 1.96 2.26 22.37
N GLY A 102 1.69 1.41 23.36
CA GLY A 102 1.08 1.86 24.60
C GLY A 102 0.25 0.77 25.26
N ARG A 103 -0.68 1.21 26.11
CA ARG A 103 -1.60 0.34 26.84
C ARG A 103 -3.04 0.74 26.59
N LEU A 104 -3.92 -0.24 26.61
CA LEU A 104 -5.36 -0.06 26.43
C LEU A 104 -6.17 -0.19 27.74
N GLY A 105 -5.50 -0.45 28.87
CA GLY A 105 -6.12 -0.63 30.20
C GLY A 105 -5.97 -2.06 30.72
N ASP A 106 -6.21 -2.25 32.02
CA ASP A 106 -5.94 -3.54 32.70
C ASP A 106 -6.94 -4.65 32.30
N ASP A 107 -8.17 -4.27 31.95
CA ASP A 107 -9.23 -5.18 31.47
C ASP A 107 -9.32 -5.21 29.93
N SER A 108 -8.32 -4.66 29.25
CA SER A 108 -8.28 -4.68 27.79
C SER A 108 -7.57 -5.94 27.30
N HIS A 109 -8.12 -6.54 26.26
CA HIS A 109 -7.45 -7.57 25.49
C HIS A 109 -7.06 -6.94 24.17
N PRO A 110 -5.95 -6.16 24.12
CA PRO A 110 -5.52 -5.63 22.85
C PRO A 110 -5.36 -6.79 21.87
N LYS A 111 -5.67 -6.56 20.60
CA LYS A 111 -5.21 -7.41 19.50
C LYS A 111 -3.93 -6.77 18.93
N PRO A 112 -2.79 -6.81 19.65
CA PRO A 112 -1.61 -6.12 19.19
C PRO A 112 -1.03 -6.95 18.05
N GLU A 113 -1.00 -6.38 16.88
CA GLU A 113 -0.60 -7.10 15.70
C GLU A 113 0.28 -6.19 14.86
N GLN A 114 1.21 -6.82 14.16
CA GLN A 114 2.54 -6.34 13.77
C GLN A 114 3.67 -6.74 14.72
N GLY A 115 4.59 -7.49 14.11
CA GLY A 115 5.94 -7.72 14.59
C GLY A 115 6.71 -8.72 13.74
N VAL A 116 7.07 -8.36 12.51
CA VAL A 116 8.16 -9.08 11.81
C VAL A 116 9.51 -8.67 12.40
N PHE A 117 9.65 -7.38 12.73
CA PHE A 117 10.89 -6.77 13.26
C PHE A 117 10.68 -5.92 14.52
N LEU A 118 9.46 -5.44 14.78
CA LEU A 118 9.12 -4.57 15.91
C LEU A 118 8.27 -5.32 16.95
N PRO A 119 8.29 -4.95 18.24
CA PRO A 119 7.43 -5.55 19.25
C PRO A 119 5.93 -5.43 18.93
N HIS A 120 5.10 -6.23 19.57
CA HIS A 120 3.64 -6.08 19.49
C HIS A 120 3.19 -4.76 20.12
N SER A 121 2.25 -4.07 19.47
CA SER A 121 1.73 -2.78 19.95
C SER A 121 0.24 -2.62 19.63
N PRO A 122 -0.53 -1.88 20.44
CA PRO A 122 -1.95 -1.58 20.16
C PRO A 122 -2.21 -0.70 18.93
N THR A 123 -1.18 -0.11 18.34
CA THR A 123 -1.30 0.77 17.16
C THR A 123 -0.47 0.31 15.98
N GLY A 124 0.64 -0.39 16.22
CA GLY A 124 1.64 -0.76 15.21
C GLY A 124 2.23 0.45 14.50
N LEU A 125 2.42 0.31 13.18
CA LEU A 125 2.71 1.40 12.28
C LEU A 125 1.57 2.42 12.32
N ILE A 126 1.94 3.69 12.24
CA ILE A 126 0.99 4.79 12.14
C ILE A 126 1.28 5.61 10.90
N GLY A 127 0.24 6.14 10.29
CA GLY A 127 0.35 7.05 9.16
C GLY A 127 -0.81 8.01 9.14
N GLY A 128 -0.60 9.21 8.61
CA GLY A 128 -1.62 10.23 8.70
C GLY A 128 -1.24 11.56 8.11
N PHE A 129 -2.09 12.54 8.38
CA PHE A 129 -1.98 13.89 7.82
C PHE A 129 -1.95 14.91 8.94
N GLN A 130 -1.32 16.04 8.66
CA GLN A 130 -1.27 17.19 9.54
C GLN A 130 -1.50 18.48 8.75
N VAL A 131 -2.07 19.45 9.43
CA VAL A 131 -2.23 20.82 8.96
C VAL A 131 -1.90 21.77 10.09
N GLY A 132 -1.22 22.86 9.79
CA GLY A 132 -0.86 23.81 10.83
C GLY A 132 -0.58 25.21 10.30
N TYR A 133 -0.40 26.11 11.26
CA TYR A 133 0.04 27.47 11.00
C TYR A 133 1.08 27.87 12.04
N ASN A 134 2.19 28.40 11.57
CA ASN A 134 3.27 28.91 12.42
C ASN A 134 3.39 30.43 12.26
N ARG A 135 3.78 31.10 13.34
CA ARG A 135 4.15 32.51 13.40
C ARG A 135 5.50 32.64 14.08
N GLN A 136 6.53 33.00 13.32
CA GLN A 136 7.83 33.33 13.86
C GLN A 136 7.86 34.80 14.32
N LEU A 137 8.36 35.02 15.53
CA LEU A 137 8.54 36.33 16.13
C LEU A 137 9.98 36.83 15.92
N ALA A 138 10.20 38.13 16.10
CA ALA A 138 11.51 38.76 15.91
C ALA A 138 12.61 38.21 16.81
N ASN A 139 12.26 37.59 17.94
CA ASN A 139 13.18 36.95 18.88
C ASN A 139 13.41 35.45 18.59
N HIS A 140 13.12 34.98 17.38
CA HIS A 140 13.21 33.58 16.94
C HIS A 140 12.25 32.60 17.61
N LEU A 141 11.36 33.07 18.50
CA LEU A 141 10.29 32.23 19.04
C LEU A 141 9.26 31.96 17.94
N VAL A 142 8.88 30.70 17.76
CA VAL A 142 7.82 30.29 16.83
C VAL A 142 6.63 29.80 17.65
N LEU A 143 5.48 30.41 17.42
CA LEU A 143 4.20 29.99 17.99
C LEU A 143 3.35 29.39 16.87
N GLY A 144 2.75 28.24 17.11
CA GLY A 144 1.93 27.59 16.10
C GLY A 144 0.75 26.82 16.66
N VAL A 145 -0.12 26.42 15.75
CA VAL A 145 -1.20 25.47 15.99
C VAL A 145 -1.11 24.37 14.94
N GLU A 146 -1.27 23.13 15.36
CA GLU A 146 -1.29 21.96 14.47
C GLU A 146 -2.50 21.10 14.83
N ALA A 147 -3.19 20.61 13.80
CA ALA A 147 -4.13 19.51 13.93
C ALA A 147 -3.63 18.35 13.06
N ASP A 148 -3.66 17.15 13.63
CA ASP A 148 -3.24 15.94 12.93
C ASP A 148 -4.15 14.76 13.25
N ALA A 149 -4.21 13.80 12.33
CA ALA A 149 -4.86 12.52 12.53
C ALA A 149 -3.88 11.40 12.16
N SER A 150 -3.66 10.48 13.09
CA SER A 150 -2.84 9.28 12.91
C SER A 150 -3.73 8.04 12.88
N PHE A 151 -3.68 7.32 11.78
CA PHE A 151 -4.37 6.06 11.56
C PHE A 151 -3.44 4.89 11.88
N THR A 152 -4.00 3.85 12.49
CA THR A 152 -3.24 2.68 12.92
C THR A 152 -3.17 1.65 11.82
N SER A 153 -2.15 0.80 11.86
CA SER A 153 -2.07 -0.31 10.95
C SER A 153 -3.10 -1.37 11.30
N PRO A 154 -3.62 -2.08 10.29
CA PRO A 154 -4.31 -3.32 10.55
C PRO A 154 -3.29 -4.35 11.00
N THR A 155 -3.87 -5.43 11.42
CA THR A 155 -3.29 -6.31 12.39
C THR A 155 -2.83 -7.56 11.60
N ASP A 156 -1.54 -7.94 11.66
CA ASP A 156 -1.02 -9.25 11.23
C ASP A 156 -0.87 -10.23 12.44
N GLU A 157 -1.67 -11.30 12.45
CA GLU A 157 -1.93 -12.34 13.50
C GLU A 157 -0.71 -13.12 14.11
N PRO A 158 -0.85 -13.88 15.25
CA PRO A 158 -2.06 -14.43 15.89
C PRO A 158 -2.34 -13.95 17.33
N ALA A 159 -3.60 -14.08 17.75
CA ALA A 159 -4.01 -13.93 19.14
C ALA A 159 -3.15 -14.84 20.05
N LEU A 160 -2.37 -14.23 20.96
CA LEU A 160 -1.51 -14.98 21.88
C LEU A 160 -2.33 -15.87 22.84
N ALA A 161 -3.63 -15.63 22.95
CA ALA A 161 -4.59 -16.52 23.59
C ALA A 161 -5.98 -16.32 22.97
N PRO A 162 -6.82 -17.38 22.86
CA PRO A 162 -8.25 -17.22 22.62
C PRO A 162 -8.83 -16.27 23.67
N SER A 163 -9.30 -15.11 23.23
CA SER A 163 -9.99 -14.12 24.06
C SER A 163 -11.44 -14.06 23.60
N PRO A 164 -12.44 -13.87 24.48
CA PRO A 164 -13.82 -13.68 24.04
C PRO A 164 -14.02 -12.36 23.27
N PHE A 165 -13.11 -11.40 23.41
CA PHE A 165 -13.12 -10.15 22.66
C PHE A 165 -11.71 -9.56 22.48
N ASN A 166 -11.58 -8.67 21.53
CA ASN A 166 -10.37 -7.93 21.21
C ASN A 166 -10.62 -6.42 21.30
N SER A 167 -9.61 -5.65 21.69
CA SER A 167 -9.66 -4.20 21.82
C SER A 167 -8.66 -3.53 20.89
N THR A 168 -9.10 -2.50 20.18
CA THR A 168 -8.29 -1.82 19.16
C THR A 168 -8.50 -0.31 19.22
N VAL A 169 -7.51 0.44 18.73
CA VAL A 169 -7.63 1.88 18.44
C VAL A 169 -7.56 2.06 16.94
N ASP A 170 -8.57 2.68 16.34
CA ASP A 170 -8.63 2.88 14.89
C ASP A 170 -7.82 4.09 14.44
N TYR A 171 -7.94 5.18 15.19
CA TYR A 171 -7.20 6.40 14.95
C TYR A 171 -7.12 7.27 16.20
N VAL A 172 -6.15 8.17 16.18
CA VAL A 172 -6.00 9.26 17.15
C VAL A 172 -5.89 10.55 16.38
N GLY A 173 -6.72 11.53 16.74
CA GLY A 173 -6.58 12.91 16.30
C GLY A 173 -6.08 13.81 17.42
N THR A 174 -5.33 14.85 17.07
CA THR A 174 -4.91 15.87 18.02
C THR A 174 -5.10 17.28 17.48
N ALA A 175 -5.29 18.22 18.39
CA ALA A 175 -5.27 19.66 18.14
C ALA A 175 -4.36 20.29 19.20
N ARG A 176 -3.20 20.78 18.76
CA ARG A 176 -2.07 21.13 19.62
C ARG A 176 -1.63 22.57 19.40
N GLY A 177 -1.33 23.27 20.49
CA GLY A 177 -0.47 24.44 20.45
C GLY A 177 0.99 24.02 20.38
N ARG A 178 1.80 24.80 19.65
CA ARG A 178 3.22 24.54 19.41
C ARG A 178 4.05 25.74 19.81
N VAL A 179 5.13 25.50 20.55
CA VAL A 179 6.12 26.53 20.90
C VAL A 179 7.50 26.00 20.53
N GLY A 180 8.15 26.67 19.58
CA GLY A 180 9.46 26.32 19.06
C GLY A 180 10.44 27.48 19.06
N TYR A 181 11.71 27.16 18.82
CA TYR A 181 12.77 28.17 18.71
C TYR A 181 13.53 27.96 17.40
N ALA A 182 13.47 28.94 16.50
CA ALA A 182 14.11 28.87 15.21
C ALA A 182 15.61 29.19 15.31
N PHE A 183 16.46 28.26 14.88
CA PHE A 183 17.89 28.54 14.70
C PHE A 183 18.36 27.99 13.35
N ASP A 184 18.79 28.89 12.47
CA ASP A 184 19.21 28.55 11.11
C ASP A 184 18.09 27.81 10.33
N ARG A 185 18.28 26.52 10.03
CA ARG A 185 17.28 25.65 9.37
C ARG A 185 16.54 24.70 10.32
N TRP A 186 16.82 24.77 11.61
CA TRP A 186 16.23 23.88 12.61
C TRP A 186 15.23 24.63 13.48
N MET A 187 14.18 23.92 13.88
CA MET A 187 13.22 24.38 14.87
C MET A 187 12.86 23.21 15.79
N PRO A 188 13.50 23.03 16.96
CA PRO A 188 12.97 22.22 18.04
C PRO A 188 11.76 22.89 18.66
N TYR A 189 10.83 22.08 19.15
CA TYR A 189 9.56 22.55 19.70
C TYR A 189 8.97 21.55 20.69
N VAL A 190 8.06 22.07 21.50
CA VAL A 190 7.14 21.29 22.33
C VAL A 190 5.71 21.57 21.90
N THR A 191 4.85 20.57 22.09
CA THR A 191 3.43 20.66 21.79
C THR A 191 2.59 20.20 22.98
N GLY A 192 1.37 20.71 23.06
CA GLY A 192 0.40 20.26 24.04
C GLY A 192 -1.00 20.66 23.61
N GLY A 193 -2.00 19.84 23.95
CA GLY A 193 -3.37 20.17 23.60
C GLY A 193 -4.36 19.04 23.79
N PHE A 194 -5.41 19.12 22.99
CA PHE A 194 -6.55 18.21 23.02
C PHE A 194 -6.30 17.01 22.13
N ALA A 195 -6.75 15.84 22.58
CA ALA A 195 -6.73 14.61 21.80
C ALA A 195 -8.13 14.00 21.73
N TRP A 196 -8.43 13.34 20.63
CA TRP A 196 -9.58 12.46 20.51
C TRP A 196 -9.18 11.20 19.77
N GLY A 197 -9.97 10.15 19.90
CA GLY A 197 -9.73 8.92 19.16
C GLY A 197 -10.98 8.07 19.13
N HIS A 198 -10.94 7.07 18.26
CA HIS A 198 -11.94 6.03 18.21
C HIS A 198 -11.27 4.70 18.58
N GLY A 199 -11.81 4.05 19.60
CA GLY A 199 -11.49 2.68 19.92
C GLY A 199 -12.72 1.81 19.69
N HIS A 200 -12.50 0.53 19.46
CA HIS A 200 -13.58 -0.43 19.41
C HIS A 200 -13.20 -1.74 20.08
N ILE A 201 -14.25 -2.49 20.43
CA ILE A 201 -14.16 -3.88 20.85
C ILE A 201 -14.80 -4.75 19.78
N GLU A 202 -14.09 -5.79 19.39
CA GLU A 202 -14.56 -6.85 18.50
C GLU A 202 -14.82 -8.10 19.32
N VAL A 203 -16.01 -8.68 19.18
CA VAL A 203 -16.39 -9.93 19.87
C VAL A 203 -15.97 -11.12 19.03
N ASN A 204 -15.24 -12.06 19.64
CA ASN A 204 -14.67 -13.22 18.95
C ASN A 204 -15.64 -14.41 18.96
N ASP A 205 -16.88 -14.19 18.51
CA ASP A 205 -17.95 -15.20 18.42
C ASP A 205 -18.30 -15.59 16.98
N GLY A 206 -17.57 -15.04 16.00
CA GLY A 206 -17.81 -15.26 14.57
C GLY A 206 -18.95 -14.41 13.98
N SER A 207 -19.63 -13.58 14.78
CA SER A 207 -20.70 -12.69 14.30
C SER A 207 -20.18 -11.43 13.60
N GLY A 208 -18.89 -11.10 13.78
CA GLY A 208 -18.31 -9.82 13.35
C GLY A 208 -18.81 -8.63 14.15
N ALA A 209 -19.42 -8.84 15.32
CA ALA A 209 -19.98 -7.76 16.11
C ALA A 209 -18.88 -6.86 16.70
N GLN A 210 -18.99 -5.56 16.40
CA GLN A 210 -18.10 -4.53 16.92
C GLN A 210 -18.89 -3.47 17.70
N LEU A 211 -18.28 -2.95 18.77
CA LEU A 211 -18.79 -1.82 19.55
C LEU A 211 -17.70 -0.76 19.58
N GLY A 212 -17.97 0.40 18.95
CA GLY A 212 -17.06 1.53 18.90
C GLY A 212 -17.47 2.66 19.85
N ARG A 213 -16.49 3.38 20.40
CA ARG A 213 -16.73 4.63 21.12
C ARG A 213 -15.65 5.66 20.80
N TYR A 214 -16.08 6.90 20.70
CA TYR A 214 -15.19 8.06 20.72
C TYR A 214 -14.75 8.35 22.14
N GLN A 215 -13.46 8.64 22.28
CA GLN A 215 -12.82 9.00 23.55
C GLN A 215 -12.09 10.32 23.36
N THR A 216 -12.09 11.16 24.39
CA THR A 216 -11.41 12.45 24.38
C THR A 216 -10.31 12.46 25.43
N GLY A 217 -9.34 13.33 25.30
CA GLY A 217 -8.22 13.36 26.22
C GLY A 217 -7.27 14.51 25.95
N TRP A 218 -6.03 14.31 26.37
CA TRP A 218 -4.96 15.28 26.20
C TRP A 218 -3.75 14.64 25.54
N THR A 219 -2.92 15.50 24.96
CA THR A 219 -1.65 15.13 24.36
C THR A 219 -0.56 16.10 24.78
N ALA A 220 0.66 15.58 24.91
CA ALA A 220 1.87 16.37 25.05
C ALA A 220 2.97 15.76 24.18
N GLY A 221 3.69 16.60 23.46
CA GLY A 221 4.69 16.15 22.51
C GLY A 221 5.92 17.05 22.46
N LEU A 222 6.93 16.55 21.78
CA LEU A 222 8.16 17.27 21.49
C LEU A 222 8.70 16.81 20.14
N GLY A 223 9.36 17.72 19.43
CA GLY A 223 9.89 17.40 18.12
C GLY A 223 10.94 18.37 17.64
N ALA A 224 11.48 18.07 16.47
CA ALA A 224 12.37 18.94 15.72
C ALA A 224 11.93 18.94 14.25
N GLU A 225 11.97 20.13 13.64
CA GLU A 225 11.67 20.31 12.23
C GLU A 225 12.88 20.94 11.53
N PHE A 226 13.14 20.49 10.31
CA PHE A 226 14.27 20.93 9.49
C PHE A 226 13.78 21.42 8.12
N ALA A 227 14.26 22.59 7.70
CA ALA A 227 14.02 23.12 6.37
C ALA A 227 14.87 22.39 5.32
N VAL A 228 14.22 21.57 4.50
CA VAL A 228 14.86 20.66 3.54
C VAL A 228 15.21 21.41 2.25
N SER A 229 14.19 21.69 1.44
CA SER A 229 14.32 22.32 0.13
C SER A 229 13.01 22.99 -0.26
N GLY A 230 13.06 24.14 -0.92
CA GLY A 230 11.87 24.85 -1.33
C GLY A 230 10.95 25.09 -0.12
N ASN A 231 9.67 24.88 -0.35
CA ASN A 231 8.65 25.00 0.68
C ASN A 231 8.53 23.73 1.54
N TRP A 232 9.43 22.76 1.39
CA TRP A 232 9.39 21.50 2.12
C TRP A 232 10.23 21.54 3.41
N THR A 233 9.62 21.05 4.48
CA THR A 233 10.25 20.81 5.77
C THR A 233 10.03 19.35 6.17
N ALA A 234 10.99 18.80 6.91
CA ALA A 234 10.88 17.45 7.47
C ALA A 234 10.82 17.54 8.99
N LYS A 235 9.92 16.77 9.62
CA LYS A 235 9.77 16.73 11.08
C LYS A 235 10.03 15.33 11.63
N VAL A 236 10.58 15.30 12.84
CA VAL A 236 10.53 14.16 13.75
C VAL A 236 9.80 14.60 15.01
N GLU A 237 8.83 13.82 15.45
CA GLU A 237 7.94 14.18 16.55
C GLU A 237 7.62 12.95 17.42
N TYR A 238 7.58 13.17 18.73
CA TYR A 238 7.09 12.21 19.71
C TYR A 238 5.87 12.80 20.42
N ASP A 239 4.77 12.05 20.47
CA ASP A 239 3.56 12.42 21.18
C ASP A 239 3.20 11.36 22.23
N TYR A 240 2.89 11.82 23.44
CA TYR A 240 2.16 11.03 24.42
C TYR A 240 0.68 11.44 24.41
N VAL A 241 -0.20 10.47 24.18
CA VAL A 241 -1.66 10.66 24.12
C VAL A 241 -2.33 9.86 25.22
N ASN A 242 -3.19 10.50 26.00
CA ASN A 242 -3.98 9.84 27.04
C ASN A 242 -5.46 10.13 26.82
N LEU A 243 -6.22 9.10 26.45
CA LEU A 243 -7.66 9.17 26.21
C LEU A 243 -8.44 8.70 27.45
N SER A 244 -9.57 9.37 27.71
CA SER A 244 -10.49 9.03 28.80
C SER A 244 -10.98 7.60 28.70
N ALA A 245 -11.06 6.87 29.82
CA ALA A 245 -11.60 5.51 29.81
C ALA A 245 -13.05 5.45 29.31
N ALA A 246 -13.37 4.43 28.51
CA ALA A 246 -14.71 4.11 28.06
C ALA A 246 -15.09 2.68 28.46
N THR A 247 -16.32 2.49 28.91
CA THR A 247 -16.87 1.17 29.25
C THR A 247 -17.80 0.68 28.14
N TYR A 248 -17.60 -0.56 27.73
CA TYR A 248 -18.38 -1.25 26.72
C TYR A 248 -19.28 -2.28 27.42
N ASP A 249 -20.57 -2.23 27.11
CA ASP A 249 -21.54 -3.20 27.58
C ASP A 249 -21.53 -4.41 26.64
N LEU A 250 -21.04 -5.54 27.16
CA LEU A 250 -20.95 -6.80 26.42
C LEU A 250 -22.00 -7.82 26.92
N GLY A 251 -22.96 -7.39 27.74
CA GLY A 251 -23.95 -8.29 28.35
C GLY A 251 -24.83 -9.01 27.32
N ARG A 252 -25.04 -8.42 26.13
CA ARG A 252 -25.75 -9.07 25.01
C ARG A 252 -25.02 -10.28 24.41
N PHE A 253 -23.75 -10.49 24.77
CA PHE A 253 -22.92 -11.62 24.35
C PHE A 253 -22.56 -12.55 25.53
N ASP A 254 -23.23 -12.40 26.67
CA ASP A 254 -22.92 -13.13 27.91
C ASP A 254 -21.49 -12.91 28.43
N LEU A 255 -20.92 -11.72 28.17
CA LEU A 255 -19.57 -11.31 28.58
C LEU A 255 -19.60 -10.17 29.60
N PRO A 256 -18.60 -10.07 30.50
CA PRO A 256 -18.47 -8.92 31.40
C PRO A 256 -18.18 -7.63 30.63
N ASN A 257 -18.55 -6.49 31.21
CA ASN A 257 -18.20 -5.19 30.65
C ASN A 257 -16.69 -5.04 30.51
N ALA A 258 -16.27 -4.46 29.39
CA ALA A 258 -14.86 -4.20 29.12
C ALA A 258 -14.55 -2.71 29.24
N ARG A 259 -13.36 -2.39 29.76
CA ARG A 259 -12.91 -1.01 29.97
C ARG A 259 -11.69 -0.70 29.11
N LEU A 260 -11.83 0.25 28.19
CA LEU A 260 -10.77 0.71 27.31
C LEU A 260 -10.27 2.08 27.77
N ALA A 261 -9.00 2.18 28.17
CA ALA A 261 -8.34 3.41 28.60
C ALA A 261 -6.99 3.61 27.86
N PRO A 262 -7.01 4.11 26.62
CA PRO A 262 -5.81 4.23 25.79
C PRO A 262 -4.81 5.24 26.34
N GLY A 263 -3.59 4.77 26.63
CA GLY A 263 -2.40 5.59 26.87
C GLY A 263 -1.33 5.23 25.86
N LEU A 264 -1.10 6.10 24.90
CA LEU A 264 -0.35 5.83 23.67
C LEU A 264 0.90 6.71 23.56
N HIS A 265 1.94 6.15 22.97
CA HIS A 265 3.22 6.78 22.65
C HIS A 265 3.41 6.68 21.13
N LEU A 266 3.51 7.80 20.44
CA LEU A 266 3.58 7.86 18.98
C LEU A 266 4.90 8.50 18.58
N ALA A 267 5.71 7.81 17.77
CA ALA A 267 6.90 8.38 17.13
C ALA A 267 6.62 8.57 15.64
N LYS A 268 6.79 9.80 15.15
CA LYS A 268 6.40 10.23 13.80
C LYS A 268 7.59 10.83 13.07
N ILE A 269 7.68 10.53 11.78
CA ILE A 269 8.50 11.23 10.80
C ILE A 269 7.54 11.80 9.76
N GLY A 270 7.66 13.08 9.43
CA GLY A 270 6.73 13.75 8.52
C GLY A 270 7.40 14.71 7.56
N LEU A 271 6.69 15.02 6.49
CA LEU A 271 7.03 16.05 5.52
C LEU A 271 5.88 17.06 5.47
N ASN A 272 6.20 18.35 5.51
CA ASN A 272 5.24 19.43 5.38
C ASN A 272 5.61 20.33 4.20
N TYR A 273 4.58 20.76 3.47
CA TYR A 273 4.68 21.78 2.44
C TYR A 273 4.11 23.10 2.97
N HIS A 274 4.92 24.14 2.96
CA HIS A 274 4.57 25.48 3.43
C HIS A 274 4.04 26.36 2.29
N PHE A 275 2.89 27.00 2.54
CA PHE A 275 2.28 27.95 1.62
C PHE A 275 2.71 29.35 2.02
N ASN A 276 3.83 29.79 1.45
CA ASN A 276 4.43 31.09 1.73
C ASN A 276 3.67 32.26 1.07
N ASP A 277 2.68 31.99 0.20
CA ASP A 277 2.02 32.96 -0.69
C ASP A 277 0.47 32.98 -0.56
N LEU A 278 -0.09 32.84 0.65
CA LEU A 278 -1.54 32.99 0.82
C LEU A 278 -1.96 34.48 0.73
N PRO A 279 -3.09 34.83 0.07
CA PRO A 279 -3.50 36.23 -0.20
C PRO A 279 -3.78 37.08 1.05
N TRP A 280 -3.82 36.49 2.24
CA TRP A 280 -3.96 37.17 3.53
C TRP A 280 -2.66 37.16 4.37
N ALA A 281 -1.59 36.52 3.88
CA ALA A 281 -0.27 36.60 4.49
C ALA A 281 0.36 37.96 4.13
N ALA A 282 0.78 38.71 5.15
CA ALA A 282 1.45 39.99 4.95
C ALA A 282 2.68 39.79 4.07
N SER A 283 2.76 40.54 2.97
CA SER A 283 3.91 40.64 2.07
C SER A 283 5.12 41.18 2.82
N GLY A 284 5.87 40.29 3.46
CA GLY A 284 7.07 40.61 4.21
C GLY A 284 8.12 39.54 4.00
N SER A 285 9.21 39.92 3.32
CA SER A 285 10.40 39.13 3.01
C SER A 285 10.17 37.83 2.22
N GLN A 286 10.41 37.89 0.91
CA GLN A 286 10.77 36.72 0.11
C GLN A 286 12.10 36.15 0.65
N SER A 287 12.02 35.22 1.59
CA SER A 287 13.18 34.39 1.93
C SER A 287 13.48 33.51 0.73
N ALA A 288 14.69 33.65 0.17
CA ALA A 288 15.15 32.82 -0.93
C ALA A 288 15.09 31.35 -0.51
N THR A 289 14.14 30.61 -1.09
CA THR A 289 13.86 29.24 -0.74
C THR A 289 15.09 28.37 -1.03
N PRO A 290 15.62 27.59 -0.06
CA PRO A 290 16.80 26.78 -0.31
C PRO A 290 16.45 25.74 -1.38
N ARG A 291 16.98 25.81 -2.60
CA ARG A 291 16.83 24.68 -3.54
C ARG A 291 17.94 23.67 -3.25
N LEU A 292 17.60 22.50 -2.73
CA LEU A 292 18.47 21.34 -2.86
C LEU A 292 18.57 20.98 -4.35
N PRO A 293 19.72 20.50 -4.84
CA PRO A 293 19.81 19.94 -6.18
C PRO A 293 18.85 18.76 -6.31
N ASP A 294 18.23 18.60 -7.48
CA ASP A 294 17.51 17.37 -7.81
C ASP A 294 18.49 16.19 -7.65
N SER A 295 18.14 15.24 -6.78
CA SER A 295 18.99 14.08 -6.52
C SER A 295 18.60 12.96 -7.47
N SER A 296 19.57 12.40 -8.18
CA SER A 296 19.36 11.16 -8.93
C SER A 296 19.29 9.92 -8.02
N ASP A 297 19.61 10.06 -6.73
CA ASP A 297 19.82 8.95 -5.82
C ASP A 297 18.64 8.71 -4.87
N TRP A 298 17.66 9.60 -4.85
CA TRP A 298 16.40 9.35 -4.16
C TRP A 298 15.28 10.17 -4.79
N ASN A 299 14.06 9.65 -4.70
CA ASN A 299 12.85 10.36 -5.07
C ASN A 299 11.73 10.13 -4.06
N VAL A 300 10.78 11.07 -4.05
CA VAL A 300 9.54 10.95 -3.29
C VAL A 300 8.40 11.38 -4.19
N HIS A 301 7.45 10.47 -4.40
CA HIS A 301 6.17 10.78 -5.03
C HIS A 301 5.04 10.46 -4.06
N ALA A 302 3.86 10.99 -4.33
CA ALA A 302 2.67 10.56 -3.63
C ALA A 302 1.44 10.63 -4.52
N GLN A 303 0.45 9.82 -4.20
CA GLN A 303 -0.83 9.84 -4.87
C GLN A 303 -1.97 9.64 -3.90
N THR A 304 -3.16 10.09 -4.27
CA THR A 304 -4.39 9.75 -3.57
C THR A 304 -5.56 9.58 -4.53
N THR A 305 -6.41 8.59 -4.28
CA THR A 305 -7.56 8.28 -5.10
C THR A 305 -8.79 8.06 -4.23
N VAL A 306 -9.86 8.79 -4.50
CA VAL A 306 -11.20 8.55 -3.93
C VAL A 306 -12.10 8.07 -5.05
N ILE A 307 -12.79 6.96 -4.85
CA ILE A 307 -13.79 6.44 -5.78
C ILE A 307 -15.11 6.32 -5.02
N ALA A 308 -16.14 7.01 -5.47
CA ALA A 308 -17.52 6.79 -5.04
C ALA A 308 -18.27 6.08 -6.15
N GLN A 309 -18.96 4.98 -5.83
CA GLN A 309 -19.71 4.19 -6.79
C GLN A 309 -21.09 3.82 -6.23
N GLY A 310 -22.08 3.68 -7.09
CA GLY A 310 -23.42 3.28 -6.68
C GLY A 310 -24.25 2.71 -7.80
N TYR A 311 -25.27 1.94 -7.42
CA TYR A 311 -26.24 1.37 -8.34
C TYR A 311 -27.67 1.59 -7.82
N PRO A 312 -28.65 1.85 -8.70
CA PRO A 312 -30.05 1.94 -8.32
C PRO A 312 -30.64 0.56 -8.06
N SER A 313 -31.88 0.50 -7.58
CA SER A 313 -32.60 -0.77 -7.43
C SER A 313 -32.69 -1.52 -8.77
N PHE A 314 -32.52 -2.84 -8.72
CA PHE A 314 -32.62 -3.71 -9.89
C PHE A 314 -33.23 -5.06 -9.53
N ARG A 315 -33.56 -5.89 -10.52
CA ARG A 315 -34.10 -7.23 -10.31
C ARG A 315 -33.01 -8.16 -9.75
N SER A 316 -33.14 -8.54 -8.48
CA SER A 316 -32.27 -9.52 -7.80
C SER A 316 -33.10 -10.53 -6.99
N PRO A 317 -33.84 -11.45 -7.65
CA PRO A 317 -34.61 -12.48 -6.96
C PRO A 317 -33.68 -13.52 -6.30
N GLN A 318 -34.19 -14.17 -5.26
CA GLN A 318 -33.52 -15.29 -4.57
C GLN A 318 -32.12 -14.90 -4.08
N ALA A 319 -32.01 -13.86 -3.25
CA ALA A 319 -30.73 -13.39 -2.71
C ALA A 319 -30.21 -14.32 -1.59
N GLY A 320 -28.99 -14.80 -1.75
CA GLY A 320 -28.20 -15.54 -0.75
C GLY A 320 -27.12 -14.66 -0.11
N ALA A 321 -26.21 -15.29 0.64
CA ALA A 321 -25.18 -14.60 1.42
C ALA A 321 -24.24 -13.73 0.56
N ASN A 322 -23.86 -14.23 -0.63
CA ASN A 322 -22.92 -13.56 -1.54
C ASN A 322 -23.64 -12.97 -2.77
N SER A 323 -24.91 -12.63 -2.64
CA SER A 323 -25.70 -12.03 -3.73
C SER A 323 -25.69 -10.51 -3.69
N LEU A 324 -25.65 -9.86 -4.86
CA LEU A 324 -25.78 -8.41 -4.93
C LEU A 324 -27.23 -8.00 -4.59
N PRO A 325 -27.47 -7.18 -3.55
CA PRO A 325 -28.81 -6.81 -3.12
C PRO A 325 -29.57 -6.00 -4.17
N GLY A 326 -30.87 -6.26 -4.35
CA GLY A 326 -31.70 -5.53 -5.31
C GLY A 326 -32.07 -4.10 -4.90
N GLY A 327 -31.75 -3.68 -3.67
CA GLY A 327 -32.19 -2.41 -3.08
C GLY A 327 -31.43 -1.16 -3.53
N GLY A 328 -30.31 -1.33 -4.23
CA GLY A 328 -29.39 -0.23 -4.52
C GLY A 328 -28.47 0.08 -3.34
N GLU A 329 -27.29 0.61 -3.65
CA GLU A 329 -26.28 0.96 -2.64
C GLU A 329 -25.33 2.02 -3.20
N VAL A 330 -24.73 2.81 -2.30
CA VAL A 330 -23.60 3.68 -2.60
C VAL A 330 -22.48 3.36 -1.61
N ARG A 331 -21.26 3.21 -2.14
CA ARG A 331 -20.05 2.98 -1.35
C ARG A 331 -18.87 3.72 -1.93
N GLU A 332 -17.88 3.94 -1.09
CA GLU A 332 -16.66 4.63 -1.43
C GLU A 332 -15.41 3.83 -1.04
N THR A 333 -14.33 4.06 -1.78
CA THR A 333 -12.98 3.63 -1.43
C THR A 333 -12.04 4.82 -1.48
N TRP A 334 -11.11 4.90 -0.55
CA TRP A 334 -10.07 5.93 -0.52
C TRP A 334 -8.71 5.29 -0.29
N THR A 335 -7.74 5.65 -1.14
CA THR A 335 -6.33 5.27 -0.99
C THR A 335 -5.43 6.49 -1.04
N THR A 336 -4.35 6.47 -0.25
CA THR A 336 -3.26 7.46 -0.30
C THR A 336 -1.94 6.74 -0.11
N THR A 337 -1.03 6.89 -1.07
CA THR A 337 0.24 6.17 -1.12
C THR A 337 1.38 7.17 -1.19
N ALA A 338 2.42 6.97 -0.39
CA ALA A 338 3.72 7.61 -0.62
C ALA A 338 4.65 6.62 -1.31
N PHE A 339 5.46 7.09 -2.25
CA PHE A 339 6.46 6.31 -2.95
C PHE A 339 7.83 6.87 -2.62
N ILE A 340 8.68 6.06 -2.00
CA ILE A 340 10.03 6.47 -1.61
C ILE A 340 11.00 5.53 -2.30
N GLY A 341 11.84 6.08 -3.18
CA GLY A 341 12.92 5.36 -3.85
C GLY A 341 14.27 5.86 -3.37
N VAL A 342 15.21 4.95 -3.14
CA VAL A 342 16.60 5.28 -2.78
C VAL A 342 17.57 4.37 -3.53
N ARG A 343 18.58 4.96 -4.17
CA ARG A 343 19.72 4.26 -4.74
C ARG A 343 20.71 3.96 -3.64
N LEU A 344 20.96 2.68 -3.40
CA LEU A 344 21.88 2.21 -2.38
C LEU A 344 23.30 2.03 -2.93
N TRP A 345 23.41 1.60 -4.18
CA TRP A 345 24.66 1.45 -4.94
C TRP A 345 24.35 1.37 -6.44
N GLN A 346 25.38 1.16 -7.27
CA GLN A 346 25.20 1.06 -8.72
C GLN A 346 24.25 -0.10 -9.09
N GLY A 347 23.10 0.25 -9.68
CA GLY A 347 22.05 -0.70 -10.05
C GLY A 347 21.26 -1.28 -8.88
N GLY A 348 21.60 -0.92 -7.63
CA GLY A 348 20.93 -1.37 -6.42
C GLY A 348 19.99 -0.28 -5.88
N GLU A 349 18.70 -0.58 -5.84
CA GLU A 349 17.63 0.33 -5.46
C GLU A 349 16.77 -0.29 -4.36
N PHE A 350 16.26 0.54 -3.47
CA PHE A 350 15.25 0.15 -2.48
C PHE A 350 14.04 1.04 -2.61
N TYR A 351 12.87 0.42 -2.58
CA TYR A 351 11.58 1.11 -2.64
C TYR A 351 10.75 0.77 -1.41
N PHE A 352 10.12 1.79 -0.84
CA PHE A 352 9.20 1.65 0.29
C PHE A 352 7.94 2.47 0.02
N ASN A 353 6.77 1.83 0.08
CA ASN A 353 5.50 2.51 -0.13
C ASN A 353 4.53 2.23 1.01
N PRO A 354 4.43 3.13 2.00
CA PRO A 354 3.33 3.10 2.96
C PRO A 354 2.06 3.62 2.28
N GLU A 355 0.94 2.93 2.54
CA GLU A 355 -0.36 3.24 1.94
C GLU A 355 -1.45 3.23 3.00
N LEU A 356 -2.25 4.30 3.01
CA LEU A 356 -3.53 4.36 3.71
C LEU A 356 -4.62 3.85 2.78
N ALA A 357 -5.47 2.95 3.26
CA ALA A 357 -6.66 2.49 2.57
C ALA A 357 -7.88 2.52 3.50
N GLN A 358 -9.03 2.95 2.98
CA GLN A 358 -10.32 3.01 3.65
C GLN A 358 -11.44 2.64 2.68
N GLY A 359 -12.57 2.21 3.23
CA GLY A 359 -13.86 2.21 2.55
C GLY A 359 -14.37 0.80 2.35
N PHE A 360 -15.33 0.64 1.45
CA PHE A 360 -15.90 -0.65 1.08
C PHE A 360 -16.23 -0.68 -0.42
N GLY A 361 -16.12 -1.84 -1.06
CA GLY A 361 -16.78 -2.08 -2.34
C GLY A 361 -18.30 -2.13 -2.19
N LEU A 362 -19.03 -2.02 -3.30
CA LEU A 362 -20.46 -2.34 -3.33
C LEU A 362 -20.67 -3.75 -2.75
N ASN A 363 -21.58 -3.85 -1.78
CA ASN A 363 -21.91 -5.05 -1.02
C ASN A 363 -20.66 -5.77 -0.44
N GLY A 364 -19.66 -5.00 -0.02
CA GLY A 364 -18.40 -5.57 0.46
C GLY A 364 -17.63 -6.35 -0.60
N THR A 365 -17.83 -6.04 -1.89
CA THR A 365 -17.37 -6.76 -3.11
C THR A 365 -18.13 -8.04 -3.48
N LEU A 366 -19.13 -8.44 -2.69
CA LEU A 366 -19.90 -9.65 -2.94
C LEU A 366 -20.99 -9.45 -4.01
N GLY A 367 -21.25 -10.49 -4.80
CA GLY A 367 -22.36 -10.56 -5.77
C GLY A 367 -22.00 -10.24 -7.21
N LEU A 368 -20.73 -9.97 -7.50
CA LEU A 368 -20.20 -9.74 -8.84
C LEU A 368 -18.82 -10.39 -8.94
N ALA A 369 -18.59 -11.21 -9.98
CA ALA A 369 -17.26 -11.78 -10.18
C ALA A 369 -16.30 -10.72 -10.73
N GLY A 370 -16.68 -10.03 -11.82
CA GLY A 370 -15.97 -8.82 -12.26
C GLY A 370 -16.41 -7.61 -11.44
N PHE A 371 -15.98 -7.51 -10.19
CA PHE A 371 -16.42 -6.41 -9.31
C PHE A 371 -16.00 -5.03 -9.86
N PRO A 372 -16.85 -4.00 -9.66
CA PRO A 372 -16.80 -2.76 -10.44
C PRO A 372 -15.66 -1.80 -10.08
N ASN A 373 -14.92 -2.06 -9.01
CA ASN A 373 -13.87 -1.18 -8.53
C ASN A 373 -12.68 -1.98 -7.99
N GLY A 374 -11.58 -2.01 -8.75
CA GLY A 374 -10.32 -2.67 -8.37
C GLY A 374 -9.69 -2.15 -7.07
N GLU A 375 -9.97 -0.92 -6.63
CA GLU A 375 -9.51 -0.42 -5.33
C GLU A 375 -10.25 -1.07 -4.15
N ALA A 376 -11.43 -1.65 -4.39
CA ALA A 376 -12.22 -2.28 -3.35
C ALA A 376 -11.58 -3.55 -2.78
N GLN A 377 -10.61 -4.17 -3.47
CA GLN A 377 -9.82 -5.27 -2.91
C GLN A 377 -9.05 -4.84 -1.65
N LYS A 378 -8.69 -3.55 -1.53
CA LYS A 378 -7.96 -2.98 -0.39
C LYS A 378 -8.88 -2.48 0.72
N ALA A 379 -10.18 -2.47 0.44
CA ALA A 379 -11.21 -1.91 1.28
C ALA A 379 -11.67 -2.94 2.33
N GLY A 380 -12.50 -2.52 3.29
CA GLY A 380 -12.94 -3.36 4.41
C GLY A 380 -12.82 -2.67 5.77
N ALA A 381 -12.58 -1.36 5.82
CA ALA A 381 -12.42 -0.63 7.07
C ALA A 381 -13.14 0.73 7.00
N ALA A 382 -13.92 1.01 8.05
CA ALA A 382 -14.62 2.29 8.20
C ALA A 382 -13.67 3.47 8.47
N PHE A 383 -12.49 3.18 9.03
CA PHE A 383 -11.41 4.14 9.23
C PHE A 383 -10.18 3.74 8.40
N PRO A 384 -9.40 4.70 7.88
CA PRO A 384 -8.19 4.39 7.15
C PRO A 384 -7.25 3.49 7.96
N LYS A 385 -6.58 2.57 7.26
CA LYS A 385 -5.59 1.68 7.82
C LYS A 385 -4.28 1.81 7.06
N ILE A 386 -3.17 1.99 7.77
CA ILE A 386 -1.84 2.13 7.18
C ILE A 386 -1.19 0.76 6.99
N ARG A 387 -0.73 0.44 5.78
CA ARG A 387 0.02 -0.79 5.49
C ARG A 387 1.33 -0.48 4.75
N PRO A 388 2.43 -1.19 5.04
CA PRO A 388 3.63 -1.15 4.23
C PRO A 388 3.42 -2.02 2.99
N GLN A 389 2.67 -1.50 2.01
CA GLN A 389 2.20 -2.30 0.88
C GLN A 389 3.35 -2.75 -0.03
N ARG A 390 4.37 -1.90 -0.20
CA ARG A 390 5.58 -2.27 -0.94
C ARG A 390 6.82 -2.03 -0.11
N TYR A 391 7.70 -3.02 -0.09
CA TYR A 391 9.08 -2.89 0.35
C TYR A 391 9.90 -3.91 -0.40
N TYR A 392 10.78 -3.48 -1.29
CA TYR A 392 11.59 -4.42 -2.05
C TYR A 392 12.93 -3.83 -2.44
N PHE A 393 13.90 -4.73 -2.56
CA PHE A 393 15.19 -4.45 -3.14
C PHE A 393 15.15 -4.84 -4.62
N LYS A 394 15.72 -3.99 -5.47
CA LYS A 394 15.86 -4.20 -6.91
C LYS A 394 17.32 -4.07 -7.28
N GLN A 395 17.87 -5.11 -7.91
CA GLN A 395 19.19 -5.09 -8.53
C GLN A 395 19.06 -5.22 -10.03
N THR A 396 19.62 -4.25 -10.76
CA THR A 396 19.76 -4.31 -12.21
C THR A 396 21.21 -4.58 -12.58
N PHE A 397 21.42 -5.58 -13.43
CA PHE A 397 22.70 -5.93 -14.05
C PHE A 397 22.61 -5.58 -15.54
N GLY A 398 23.30 -4.53 -15.95
CA GLY A 398 23.44 -4.18 -17.36
C GLY A 398 24.29 -5.21 -18.12
N LEU A 399 23.87 -5.56 -19.33
CA LEU A 399 24.60 -6.48 -20.22
C LEU A 399 25.41 -5.73 -21.29
N GLY A 400 25.51 -4.41 -21.20
CA GLY A 400 26.15 -3.52 -22.16
C GLY A 400 25.27 -3.20 -23.39
N GLY A 401 25.80 -2.36 -24.27
CA GLY A 401 25.16 -2.01 -25.55
C GLY A 401 24.37 -0.71 -25.49
N GLU A 402 23.19 -0.70 -26.13
CA GLU A 402 22.31 0.45 -26.19
C GLU A 402 21.72 0.76 -24.80
N GLN A 403 21.71 2.04 -24.43
CA GLN A 403 21.12 2.52 -23.19
C GLN A 403 19.86 3.32 -23.46
N GLU A 404 18.92 3.25 -22.53
CA GLU A 404 17.72 4.07 -22.49
C GLU A 404 17.79 5.06 -21.32
N ASP A 405 17.24 6.25 -21.55
CA ASP A 405 16.91 7.19 -20.48
C ASP A 405 15.64 6.73 -19.78
N VAL A 406 15.67 6.82 -18.46
CA VAL A 406 14.57 6.45 -17.56
C VAL A 406 14.18 7.70 -16.80
N ASP A 407 12.94 8.12 -16.95
CA ASP A 407 12.39 9.27 -16.25
C ASP A 407 12.12 8.96 -14.78
N ASP A 408 12.11 10.00 -13.95
CA ASP A 408 11.72 9.90 -12.55
C ASP A 408 10.24 9.52 -12.41
N GLY A 409 9.90 8.64 -11.46
CA GLY A 409 8.51 8.31 -11.19
C GLY A 409 8.28 7.40 -9.99
N PRO A 410 7.00 7.10 -9.68
CA PRO A 410 6.64 6.17 -8.63
C PRO A 410 7.35 4.83 -8.83
N ASN A 411 8.12 4.40 -7.82
CA ASN A 411 8.90 3.16 -7.87
C ASN A 411 9.96 3.10 -8.99
N GLN A 412 10.44 4.25 -9.48
CA GLN A 412 11.45 4.35 -10.52
C GLN A 412 12.34 5.58 -10.32
N LEU A 413 13.62 5.37 -10.09
CA LEU A 413 14.60 6.47 -10.06
C LEU A 413 15.04 6.85 -11.47
N ALA A 414 15.17 8.16 -11.70
CA ALA A 414 15.73 8.68 -12.94
C ALA A 414 17.18 8.21 -13.19
N GLY A 415 17.54 8.07 -14.46
CA GLY A 415 18.90 7.79 -14.88
C GLY A 415 18.99 7.03 -16.20
N LYS A 416 20.18 6.51 -16.51
CA LYS A 416 20.42 5.66 -17.68
C LYS A 416 20.58 4.21 -17.28
N ARG A 417 20.05 3.30 -18.09
CA ARG A 417 20.28 1.86 -17.95
C ARG A 417 20.41 1.17 -19.29
N ASP A 418 21.11 0.05 -19.31
CA ASP A 418 21.20 -0.80 -20.49
C ASP A 418 19.80 -1.35 -20.83
N ILE A 419 19.46 -1.35 -22.13
CA ILE A 419 18.25 -2.00 -22.63
C ILE A 419 18.36 -3.50 -22.37
N ASP A 420 19.50 -4.09 -22.69
CA ASP A 420 19.80 -5.48 -22.40
C ASP A 420 20.24 -5.61 -20.94
N ARG A 421 19.39 -6.21 -20.10
CA ARG A 421 19.63 -6.27 -18.66
C ARG A 421 18.98 -7.47 -18.00
N ILE A 422 19.51 -7.85 -16.85
CA ILE A 422 18.84 -8.75 -15.90
C ILE A 422 18.45 -7.92 -14.68
N THR A 423 17.20 -8.02 -14.26
CA THR A 423 16.70 -7.38 -13.04
C THR A 423 16.26 -8.46 -12.05
N VAL A 424 16.70 -8.35 -10.80
CA VAL A 424 16.27 -9.20 -9.69
C VAL A 424 15.57 -8.32 -8.67
N ILE A 425 14.34 -8.69 -8.30
CA ILE A 425 13.54 -7.97 -7.30
C ILE A 425 13.19 -8.94 -6.19
N VAL A 426 13.40 -8.55 -4.93
CA VAL A 426 13.08 -9.37 -3.76
C VAL A 426 12.43 -8.51 -2.70
N GLY A 427 11.27 -8.93 -2.20
CA GLY A 427 10.54 -8.21 -1.16
C GLY A 427 9.04 -8.44 -1.22
N ARG A 428 8.28 -7.42 -0.82
CA ARG A 428 6.82 -7.35 -0.90
C ARG A 428 6.39 -6.39 -2.00
N PHE A 429 5.48 -6.84 -2.85
CA PHE A 429 4.97 -6.11 -4.01
C PHE A 429 3.61 -6.65 -4.45
N ALA A 430 2.90 -5.92 -5.32
CA ALA A 430 1.76 -6.49 -6.04
C ALA A 430 2.30 -7.20 -7.28
N ILE A 431 1.81 -8.42 -7.56
CA ILE A 431 2.24 -9.17 -8.76
C ILE A 431 1.93 -8.38 -10.04
N GLY A 432 0.77 -7.69 -10.06
CA GLY A 432 0.36 -6.84 -11.17
C GLY A 432 1.36 -5.74 -11.52
N ASP A 433 2.20 -5.27 -10.58
CA ASP A 433 3.21 -4.25 -10.87
C ASP A 433 4.23 -4.72 -11.94
N PHE A 434 4.38 -6.04 -12.12
CA PHE A 434 5.41 -6.64 -12.98
C PHE A 434 4.88 -7.59 -14.05
N PHE A 435 3.64 -8.07 -13.92
CA PHE A 435 3.01 -9.07 -14.79
C PHE A 435 1.65 -8.57 -15.28
N ASP A 436 1.21 -9.03 -16.44
CA ASP A 436 -0.08 -8.67 -17.06
C ASP A 436 -0.28 -7.14 -17.26
N ASN A 437 0.82 -6.40 -17.37
CA ASN A 437 0.78 -4.97 -17.59
C ASN A 437 0.13 -4.64 -18.95
N ASN A 438 -0.61 -3.53 -19.02
CA ASN A 438 -1.17 -3.01 -20.27
C ASN A 438 -1.23 -1.48 -20.25
N THR A 439 -0.72 -0.85 -21.30
CA THR A 439 -0.64 0.62 -21.39
C THR A 439 -2.01 1.33 -21.34
N TYR A 440 -3.11 0.65 -21.66
CA TYR A 440 -4.44 1.26 -21.82
C TYR A 440 -5.47 0.85 -20.78
N ALA A 441 -5.16 -0.18 -19.98
CA ALA A 441 -6.10 -0.78 -19.03
C ALA A 441 -5.33 -1.58 -17.97
N HIS A 442 -4.76 -0.89 -16.97
CA HIS A 442 -3.97 -1.56 -15.92
C HIS A 442 -4.18 -1.00 -14.51
N ASP A 443 -4.39 0.32 -14.36
CA ASP A 443 -4.54 0.90 -13.02
C ASP A 443 -5.99 1.35 -12.77
N PRO A 444 -6.73 0.75 -11.81
CA PRO A 444 -8.08 1.20 -11.45
C PRO A 444 -8.12 2.63 -10.87
N ARG A 445 -6.96 3.26 -10.62
CA ARG A 445 -6.86 4.68 -10.24
C ARG A 445 -6.80 5.64 -11.42
N ALA A 446 -6.46 5.17 -12.62
CA ALA A 446 -6.24 6.00 -13.81
C ALA A 446 -7.05 5.57 -15.04
N ASP A 447 -7.28 4.26 -15.22
CA ASP A 447 -7.93 3.67 -16.40
C ASP A 447 -9.33 3.15 -16.04
N PHE A 448 -9.67 1.93 -16.49
CA PHE A 448 -10.87 1.18 -16.16
C PHE A 448 -10.87 0.74 -14.69
N MET A 449 -12.00 0.85 -14.02
CA MET A 449 -12.19 0.45 -12.62
C MET A 449 -12.54 -1.04 -12.49
N ASN A 450 -13.24 -1.63 -13.46
CA ASN A 450 -13.71 -3.00 -13.34
C ASN A 450 -12.56 -4.02 -13.39
N TRP A 451 -12.58 -4.97 -12.45
CA TRP A 451 -11.58 -6.05 -12.35
C TRP A 451 -11.30 -6.76 -13.68
N ALA A 452 -12.35 -7.09 -14.44
CA ALA A 452 -12.24 -7.86 -15.65
C ALA A 452 -11.66 -7.09 -16.85
N LEU A 453 -11.49 -5.77 -16.72
CA LEU A 453 -10.92 -4.91 -17.76
C LEU A 453 -9.47 -4.52 -17.47
N TRP A 454 -9.14 -4.15 -16.22
CA TRP A 454 -7.77 -3.76 -15.87
C TRP A 454 -6.83 -4.96 -15.65
N SER A 455 -7.40 -6.14 -15.37
CA SER A 455 -6.65 -7.39 -15.12
C SER A 455 -7.11 -8.53 -16.03
N SER A 456 -6.21 -9.47 -16.28
CA SER A 456 -6.51 -10.82 -16.79
C SER A 456 -7.34 -11.57 -15.77
N ALA A 457 -8.66 -11.40 -15.83
CA ALA A 457 -9.58 -11.70 -14.73
C ALA A 457 -9.56 -13.13 -14.16
N ALA A 458 -9.22 -14.15 -14.97
CA ALA A 458 -9.10 -15.53 -14.51
C ALA A 458 -7.71 -15.89 -13.95
N TYR A 459 -6.77 -14.94 -13.96
CA TYR A 459 -5.49 -15.09 -13.29
C TYR A 459 -5.67 -14.88 -11.78
N ASP A 460 -5.83 -15.98 -11.05
CA ASP A 460 -5.88 -16.00 -9.58
C ASP A 460 -4.47 -15.83 -9.01
N PHE A 461 -3.92 -14.62 -9.20
CA PHE A 461 -2.55 -14.32 -8.84
C PHE A 461 -2.37 -14.35 -7.31
N PRO A 462 -1.31 -14.97 -6.78
CA PRO A 462 -1.10 -15.06 -5.33
C PRO A 462 -0.96 -13.71 -4.65
N ALA A 463 -1.83 -13.43 -3.67
CA ALA A 463 -1.75 -12.22 -2.86
C ALA A 463 -2.60 -12.34 -1.58
N ASP A 464 -2.25 -11.58 -0.54
CA ASP A 464 -3.10 -11.33 0.63
C ASP A 464 -4.32 -10.45 0.29
N LEU A 465 -5.23 -10.19 1.24
CA LEU A 465 -6.48 -9.47 0.96
C LEU A 465 -6.24 -8.11 0.29
N PRO A 466 -5.30 -7.26 0.74
CA PRO A 466 -5.04 -5.97 0.09
C PRO A 466 -4.37 -6.09 -1.29
N GLY A 467 -4.00 -7.29 -1.73
CA GLY A 467 -3.51 -7.56 -3.07
C GLY A 467 -2.00 -7.61 -3.24
N TYR A 468 -1.27 -7.99 -2.18
CA TYR A 468 0.20 -8.02 -2.18
C TYR A 468 0.74 -9.39 -1.79
N THR A 469 1.95 -9.71 -2.27
CA THR A 469 2.66 -10.94 -1.89
C THR A 469 4.10 -10.64 -1.56
N ARG A 470 4.82 -11.65 -1.04
CA ARG A 470 6.26 -11.59 -0.83
C ARG A 470 6.94 -12.66 -1.66
N GLY A 471 8.06 -12.34 -2.27
CA GLY A 471 8.78 -13.28 -3.11
C GLY A 471 9.94 -12.68 -3.86
N ALA A 472 10.31 -13.34 -4.94
CA ALA A 472 11.37 -12.91 -5.85
C ALA A 472 10.90 -12.92 -7.30
N ILE A 473 11.36 -11.94 -8.06
CA ILE A 473 11.16 -11.81 -9.51
C ILE A 473 12.52 -11.74 -10.18
N VAL A 474 12.66 -12.42 -11.31
CA VAL A 474 13.78 -12.25 -12.22
C VAL A 474 13.23 -11.86 -13.59
N GLU A 475 13.76 -10.77 -14.15
CA GLU A 475 13.45 -10.30 -15.50
C GLU A 475 14.72 -10.35 -16.35
N LEU A 476 14.63 -10.95 -17.52
CA LEU A 476 15.57 -10.76 -18.62
C LEU A 476 14.92 -9.83 -19.64
N ASN A 477 15.44 -8.61 -19.75
CA ASN A 477 14.98 -7.64 -20.74
C ASN A 477 15.96 -7.59 -21.91
N LYS A 478 15.41 -7.60 -23.12
CA LYS A 478 16.09 -7.34 -24.39
C LYS A 478 15.33 -6.26 -25.13
N LYS A 479 15.91 -5.69 -26.19
CA LYS A 479 15.27 -4.64 -27.01
C LYS A 479 13.84 -4.98 -27.43
N ASP A 480 13.66 -6.11 -28.11
CA ASP A 480 12.37 -6.46 -28.73
C ASP A 480 11.52 -7.46 -27.92
N TRP A 481 12.01 -7.93 -26.78
CA TRP A 481 11.32 -8.92 -25.96
C TRP A 481 11.80 -8.93 -24.51
N ALA A 482 10.99 -9.48 -23.60
CA ALA A 482 11.38 -9.75 -22.23
C ALA A 482 10.81 -11.10 -21.77
N VAL A 483 11.48 -11.73 -20.80
CA VAL A 483 10.96 -12.87 -20.04
C VAL A 483 11.03 -12.54 -18.56
N ARG A 484 9.94 -12.75 -17.85
CA ARG A 484 9.82 -12.53 -16.42
C ARG A 484 9.38 -13.81 -15.75
N ALA A 485 9.95 -14.10 -14.58
CA ALA A 485 9.53 -15.22 -13.75
C ALA A 485 9.46 -14.76 -12.29
N ALA A 486 8.43 -15.22 -11.58
CA ALA A 486 8.27 -14.97 -10.15
C ALA A 486 8.05 -16.26 -9.38
N PHE A 487 8.55 -16.28 -8.15
CA PHE A 487 8.17 -17.26 -7.12
C PHE A 487 7.77 -16.50 -5.86
N VAL A 488 6.56 -16.74 -5.39
CA VAL A 488 5.87 -15.90 -4.41
C VAL A 488 5.11 -16.73 -3.37
N GLN A 489 4.90 -16.13 -2.21
CA GLN A 489 4.01 -16.66 -1.20
C GLN A 489 2.56 -16.67 -1.70
N VAL A 490 1.76 -17.51 -1.07
CA VAL A 490 0.31 -17.59 -1.29
C VAL A 490 -0.42 -17.42 0.04
N PRO A 491 -1.72 -17.05 0.01
CA PRO A 491 -2.59 -17.08 1.18
C PRO A 491 -2.59 -18.44 1.86
N SER A 492 -2.73 -18.41 3.18
CA SER A 492 -2.77 -19.62 4.00
C SER A 492 -4.05 -20.44 3.84
N GLU A 493 -5.10 -19.79 3.34
CA GLU A 493 -6.42 -20.31 2.95
C GLU A 493 -7.09 -19.26 2.03
N PRO A 494 -8.22 -19.58 1.37
CA PRO A 494 -8.94 -18.62 0.55
C PRO A 494 -9.26 -17.33 1.32
N ASN A 495 -9.01 -16.16 0.71
CA ASN A 495 -9.28 -14.86 1.31
C ASN A 495 -8.49 -14.56 2.62
N SER A 496 -7.24 -15.02 2.73
CA SER A 496 -6.45 -14.84 3.95
C SER A 496 -5.39 -13.73 3.82
N ASP A 497 -5.28 -12.89 4.86
CA ASP A 497 -4.17 -11.94 5.01
C ASP A 497 -2.82 -12.61 5.35
N VAL A 498 -2.86 -13.88 5.76
CA VAL A 498 -1.67 -14.60 6.21
C VAL A 498 -1.00 -15.31 5.04
N LEU A 499 0.16 -14.82 4.64
CA LEU A 499 0.99 -15.42 3.59
C LEU A 499 1.95 -16.48 4.14
N LYS A 500 2.08 -17.63 3.45
CA LYS A 500 2.99 -18.72 3.84
C LYS A 500 3.85 -19.21 2.66
N PHE A 501 4.99 -19.84 3.00
CA PHE A 501 5.94 -20.45 2.04
C PHE A 501 5.91 -21.99 2.01
N ASN A 502 5.17 -22.63 2.92
CA ASN A 502 4.97 -24.08 2.84
C ASN A 502 4.13 -24.48 1.61
N THR A 503 3.42 -23.50 1.05
CA THR A 503 2.73 -23.45 -0.23
C THR A 503 3.36 -22.32 -1.08
N GLY A 504 3.04 -22.23 -2.37
CA GLY A 504 3.68 -21.21 -3.22
C GLY A 504 3.08 -21.09 -4.61
N GLY A 505 3.29 -19.92 -5.21
CA GLY A 505 2.86 -19.60 -6.56
C GLY A 505 4.04 -19.23 -7.45
N ALA A 506 3.91 -19.57 -8.72
CA ALA A 506 4.86 -19.23 -9.76
C ALA A 506 4.13 -18.69 -10.99
N VAL A 507 4.75 -17.71 -11.64
CA VAL A 507 4.30 -17.19 -12.93
C VAL A 507 5.51 -16.97 -13.82
N VAL A 508 5.34 -17.28 -15.10
CA VAL A 508 6.31 -16.94 -16.16
C VAL A 508 5.55 -16.19 -17.24
N GLU A 509 6.06 -15.03 -17.63
CA GLU A 509 5.51 -14.20 -18.70
C GLU A 509 6.57 -13.95 -19.77
N PHE A 510 6.19 -14.11 -21.02
CA PHE A 510 6.93 -13.64 -22.18
C PHE A 510 6.26 -12.41 -22.76
N GLU A 511 7.03 -11.35 -22.97
CA GLU A 511 6.60 -10.12 -23.64
C GLU A 511 7.31 -10.00 -25.00
N LYS A 512 6.55 -9.82 -26.07
CA LYS A 512 7.05 -9.45 -27.40
C LYS A 512 6.66 -8.02 -27.71
N ARG A 513 7.62 -7.21 -28.13
CA ARG A 513 7.41 -5.85 -28.64
C ARG A 513 7.49 -5.87 -30.16
N TYR A 514 6.59 -5.14 -30.80
CA TYR A 514 6.49 -5.08 -32.25
C TYR A 514 5.88 -3.73 -32.68
N ALA A 515 5.87 -3.49 -33.99
CA ALA A 515 5.19 -2.34 -34.58
C ALA A 515 4.33 -2.78 -35.78
N ILE A 516 3.10 -2.30 -35.85
CA ILE A 516 2.19 -2.49 -37.00
C ILE A 516 1.95 -1.12 -37.62
N ALA A 517 2.23 -1.00 -38.92
CA ALA A 517 2.13 0.28 -39.64
C ALA A 517 2.92 1.43 -38.99
N GLY A 518 4.03 1.12 -38.29
CA GLY A 518 4.85 2.10 -37.58
C GLY A 518 4.38 2.41 -36.15
N GLU A 519 3.22 1.91 -35.74
CA GLU A 519 2.67 2.13 -34.40
C GLU A 519 3.03 0.99 -33.44
N PRO A 520 3.46 1.29 -32.19
CA PRO A 520 3.95 0.29 -31.25
C PRO A 520 2.83 -0.61 -30.73
N GLY A 521 3.17 -1.87 -30.49
CA GLY A 521 2.31 -2.86 -29.85
C GLY A 521 3.11 -3.85 -29.01
N LYS A 522 2.43 -4.51 -28.08
CA LYS A 522 3.01 -5.57 -27.24
C LYS A 522 2.05 -6.73 -27.09
N LEU A 523 2.61 -7.94 -27.11
CA LEU A 523 1.92 -9.18 -26.80
C LEU A 523 2.59 -9.80 -25.57
N ARG A 524 1.81 -10.12 -24.55
CA ARG A 524 2.24 -10.81 -23.34
C ARG A 524 1.53 -12.15 -23.24
N LEU A 525 2.30 -13.19 -22.97
CA LEU A 525 1.81 -14.56 -22.76
C LEU A 525 2.31 -15.03 -21.41
N GLY A 526 1.39 -15.25 -20.47
CA GLY A 526 1.68 -15.70 -19.13
C GLY A 526 1.15 -17.10 -18.86
N VAL A 527 1.92 -17.89 -18.11
CA VAL A 527 1.48 -19.15 -17.52
C VAL A 527 1.75 -19.10 -16.02
N PHE A 528 0.83 -19.64 -15.23
CA PHE A 528 0.94 -19.63 -13.78
C PHE A 528 0.53 -20.96 -13.16
N GLY A 529 1.07 -21.22 -11.98
CA GLY A 529 0.74 -22.36 -11.15
C GLY A 529 0.86 -22.01 -9.68
N THR A 530 -0.12 -22.42 -8.90
CA THR A 530 -0.24 -22.16 -7.48
C THR A 530 -0.49 -23.48 -6.76
N GLN A 531 0.25 -23.76 -5.71
CA GLN A 531 -0.13 -24.75 -4.71
C GLN A 531 -0.62 -23.99 -3.48
N GLY A 532 -1.86 -24.20 -3.06
CA GLY A 532 -2.49 -23.48 -1.95
C GLY A 532 -3.47 -24.37 -1.20
N VAL A 533 -3.84 -23.99 0.02
CA VAL A 533 -4.87 -24.70 0.78
C VAL A 533 -6.24 -24.34 0.19
N MET A 534 -6.85 -25.26 -0.55
CA MET A 534 -8.11 -25.06 -1.27
C MET A 534 -8.93 -26.35 -1.21
N GLY A 535 -10.25 -26.23 -1.18
CA GLY A 535 -11.15 -27.37 -1.39
C GLY A 535 -11.40 -27.62 -2.88
N ASN A 536 -11.80 -28.85 -3.22
CA ASN A 536 -12.11 -29.24 -4.59
C ASN A 536 -13.63 -29.27 -4.82
N TYR A 537 -14.11 -28.60 -5.87
CA TYR A 537 -15.55 -28.48 -6.13
C TYR A 537 -16.23 -29.82 -6.40
N ARG A 538 -15.60 -30.71 -7.17
CA ARG A 538 -16.17 -32.04 -7.46
C ARG A 538 -16.19 -32.93 -6.22
N GLN A 539 -15.20 -32.81 -5.35
CA GLN A 539 -15.17 -33.54 -4.09
C GLN A 539 -16.27 -33.07 -3.14
N ALA A 540 -16.48 -31.75 -3.00
CA ALA A 540 -17.56 -31.21 -2.18
C ALA A 540 -18.94 -31.71 -2.65
N LEU A 541 -19.20 -31.65 -3.96
CA LEU A 541 -20.42 -32.18 -4.58
C LEU A 541 -20.59 -33.69 -4.36
N ALA A 542 -19.51 -34.47 -4.45
CA ALA A 542 -19.58 -35.91 -4.24
C ALA A 542 -19.94 -36.28 -2.79
N ILE A 543 -19.44 -35.52 -1.80
CA ILE A 543 -19.76 -35.71 -0.38
C ILE A 543 -21.20 -35.27 -0.09
N GLU A 544 -21.61 -34.09 -0.55
CA GLU A 544 -22.98 -33.59 -0.37
C GLU A 544 -24.03 -34.54 -0.97
N SER A 545 -23.74 -35.13 -2.13
CA SER A 545 -24.64 -36.10 -2.77
C SER A 545 -24.88 -37.39 -1.95
N GLN A 546 -24.02 -37.71 -0.99
CA GLN A 546 -24.17 -38.86 -0.09
C GLN A 546 -25.03 -38.53 1.13
N ASP A 547 -25.09 -37.26 1.52
CA ASP A 547 -25.87 -36.77 2.65
C ASP A 547 -26.26 -35.29 2.42
N SER A 548 -27.41 -35.10 1.77
CA SER A 548 -27.97 -33.78 1.45
C SER A 548 -28.40 -32.97 2.67
N ALA A 549 -28.29 -33.53 3.89
CA ALA A 549 -28.50 -32.77 5.12
C ALA A 549 -27.27 -31.94 5.53
N GLN A 550 -26.09 -32.20 4.94
CA GLN A 550 -24.87 -31.43 5.19
C GLN A 550 -24.87 -30.14 4.37
N ASP A 551 -24.53 -29.04 5.02
CA ASP A 551 -24.26 -27.78 4.32
C ASP A 551 -22.97 -27.92 3.50
N ILE A 552 -23.10 -27.76 2.17
CA ILE A 552 -22.00 -27.91 1.22
C ILE A 552 -20.83 -26.95 1.49
N ASN A 553 -21.09 -25.80 2.14
CA ASN A 553 -20.05 -24.84 2.52
C ASN A 553 -19.21 -25.36 3.69
N THR A 554 -19.87 -25.99 4.67
CA THR A 554 -19.20 -26.70 5.77
C THR A 554 -18.37 -27.87 5.23
N VAL A 555 -18.92 -28.63 4.28
CA VAL A 555 -18.18 -29.69 3.58
C VAL A 555 -16.94 -29.13 2.89
N MET A 556 -17.10 -28.06 2.10
CA MET A 556 -16.00 -27.41 1.37
C MET A 556 -14.86 -27.01 2.32
N ALA A 557 -15.18 -26.34 3.42
CA ALA A 557 -14.19 -25.96 4.43
C ALA A 557 -13.47 -27.18 5.04
N SER A 558 -14.19 -28.28 5.28
CA SER A 558 -13.62 -29.50 5.88
C SER A 558 -12.65 -30.25 4.97
N ILE A 559 -12.77 -30.09 3.65
CA ILE A 559 -11.94 -30.76 2.66
C ILE A 559 -10.78 -29.90 2.17
N ARG A 560 -10.54 -28.73 2.76
CA ARG A 560 -9.41 -27.87 2.38
C ARG A 560 -8.08 -28.56 2.67
N HIS A 561 -7.27 -28.75 1.64
CA HIS A 561 -5.91 -29.26 1.73
C HIS A 561 -5.06 -28.63 0.63
N VAL A 562 -3.75 -28.93 0.62
CA VAL A 562 -2.85 -28.40 -0.41
C VAL A 562 -3.24 -28.97 -1.77
N ASN A 563 -3.83 -28.13 -2.61
CA ASN A 563 -4.26 -28.44 -3.97
C ASN A 563 -3.57 -27.54 -4.99
N PRO A 564 -3.33 -28.03 -6.22
CA PRO A 564 -2.80 -27.22 -7.29
C PRO A 564 -3.90 -26.43 -8.00
N LYS A 565 -3.55 -25.27 -8.55
CA LYS A 565 -4.35 -24.49 -9.51
C LYS A 565 -3.41 -23.91 -10.54
N TYR A 566 -3.78 -23.94 -11.81
CA TYR A 566 -2.91 -23.44 -12.88
C TYR A 566 -3.75 -22.86 -14.02
N GLY A 567 -3.09 -22.06 -14.84
CA GLY A 567 -3.75 -21.36 -15.92
C GLY A 567 -2.80 -20.57 -16.80
N PHE A 568 -3.39 -19.77 -17.68
CA PHE A 568 -2.65 -18.90 -18.57
C PHE A 568 -3.43 -17.61 -18.84
N TYR A 569 -2.71 -16.61 -19.34
CA TYR A 569 -3.32 -15.43 -19.93
C TYR A 569 -2.55 -15.00 -21.18
N ALA A 570 -3.25 -14.32 -22.07
CA ALA A 570 -2.71 -13.59 -23.20
C ALA A 570 -3.24 -12.15 -23.13
N ASN A 571 -2.35 -11.18 -23.21
CA ASN A 571 -2.64 -9.76 -23.11
C ASN A 571 -1.99 -9.01 -24.28
N LEU A 572 -2.79 -8.28 -25.04
CA LEU A 572 -2.42 -7.59 -26.26
C LEU A 572 -2.68 -6.09 -26.09
N GLU A 573 -1.73 -5.25 -26.50
CA GLU A 573 -1.90 -3.81 -26.68
C GLU A 573 -1.39 -3.38 -28.06
N GLN A 574 -2.12 -2.47 -28.71
CA GLN A 574 -1.72 -1.90 -30.00
C GLN A 574 -2.15 -0.43 -30.08
N GLN A 575 -1.20 0.46 -30.35
CA GLN A 575 -1.54 1.81 -30.81
C GLN A 575 -2.01 1.73 -32.27
N ILE A 576 -3.20 2.25 -32.58
CA ILE A 576 -3.75 2.19 -33.95
C ILE A 576 -3.71 3.54 -34.67
N ALA A 577 -3.59 4.62 -33.90
CA ALA A 577 -3.33 5.97 -34.36
C ALA A 577 -2.74 6.78 -33.18
N PRO A 578 -2.13 7.95 -33.44
CA PRO A 578 -1.65 8.82 -32.37
C PRO A 578 -2.77 9.15 -31.36
N GLY A 579 -2.57 8.71 -30.11
CA GLY A 579 -3.55 8.90 -29.03
C GLY A 579 -4.73 7.92 -29.05
N ILE A 580 -4.73 6.89 -29.90
CA ILE A 580 -5.77 5.85 -29.92
C ILE A 580 -5.12 4.48 -29.76
N GLY A 581 -5.41 3.84 -28.62
CA GLY A 581 -4.93 2.51 -28.27
C GLY A 581 -6.06 1.51 -28.17
N VAL A 582 -5.81 0.27 -28.57
CA VAL A 582 -6.70 -0.87 -28.33
C VAL A 582 -5.99 -1.92 -27.50
N PHE A 583 -6.76 -2.65 -26.70
CA PHE A 583 -6.28 -3.78 -25.94
C PHE A 583 -7.23 -4.96 -25.99
N GLY A 584 -6.70 -6.15 -25.72
CA GLY A 584 -7.48 -7.36 -25.54
C GLY A 584 -6.78 -8.33 -24.60
N ARG A 585 -7.57 -9.07 -23.82
CA ARG A 585 -7.09 -10.09 -22.89
C ARG A 585 -7.94 -11.36 -23.02
N VAL A 586 -7.26 -12.50 -22.92
CA VAL A 586 -7.88 -13.80 -22.69
C VAL A 586 -7.19 -14.42 -21.49
N SER A 587 -7.96 -14.95 -20.54
CA SER A 587 -7.41 -15.65 -19.39
C SER A 587 -8.25 -16.89 -19.06
N TRP A 588 -7.59 -17.91 -18.51
CA TRP A 588 -8.20 -19.18 -18.14
C TRP A 588 -7.47 -19.81 -16.95
N ASN A 589 -8.20 -20.47 -16.07
CA ASN A 589 -7.68 -21.40 -15.07
C ASN A 589 -8.49 -22.71 -15.06
N ASP A 590 -7.93 -23.75 -14.44
CA ASP A 590 -8.52 -25.10 -14.43
C ASP A 590 -9.91 -25.20 -13.75
N GLY A 591 -10.26 -24.23 -12.91
CA GLY A 591 -11.56 -24.11 -12.23
C GLY A 591 -11.96 -25.35 -11.42
N GLN A 592 -10.99 -26.12 -10.92
CA GLN A 592 -11.24 -27.36 -10.16
C GLN A 592 -11.34 -27.13 -8.64
N ASN A 593 -10.61 -26.13 -8.14
CA ASN A 593 -10.46 -25.84 -6.72
C ASN A 593 -10.92 -24.41 -6.41
N GLU A 594 -11.19 -24.14 -5.12
CA GLU A 594 -11.57 -22.82 -4.62
C GLU A 594 -10.68 -21.69 -5.20
N THR A 595 -11.29 -20.52 -5.43
CA THR A 595 -10.53 -19.30 -5.69
C THR A 595 -9.71 -18.95 -4.45
N LEU A 596 -8.40 -18.73 -4.62
CA LEU A 596 -7.53 -18.49 -3.48
C LEU A 596 -7.47 -17.02 -3.09
N SER A 597 -7.36 -16.10 -4.06
CA SER A 597 -6.99 -14.70 -3.75
C SER A 597 -8.07 -13.67 -4.05
N PHE A 598 -8.71 -13.66 -5.23
CA PHE A 598 -9.50 -12.48 -5.63
C PHE A 598 -10.93 -12.68 -6.11
N THR A 599 -11.15 -13.46 -7.17
CA THR A 599 -12.48 -13.51 -7.76
C THR A 599 -12.80 -14.83 -8.45
N ASP A 600 -14.07 -15.20 -8.40
CA ASP A 600 -14.65 -16.41 -8.96
C ASP A 600 -14.82 -16.31 -10.47
N ILE A 601 -13.69 -16.26 -11.19
CA ILE A 601 -13.64 -16.26 -12.65
C ILE A 601 -12.70 -17.37 -13.12
N ASP A 602 -13.21 -18.34 -13.87
CA ASP A 602 -12.40 -19.45 -14.40
C ASP A 602 -11.93 -19.19 -15.84
N ARG A 603 -12.63 -18.30 -16.55
CA ARG A 603 -12.28 -17.85 -17.90
C ARG A 603 -12.81 -16.46 -18.16
N SER A 604 -12.02 -15.65 -18.85
CA SER A 604 -12.41 -14.30 -19.24
C SER A 604 -11.88 -13.92 -20.61
N LEU A 605 -12.71 -13.21 -21.38
CA LEU A 605 -12.32 -12.48 -22.57
C LEU A 605 -12.69 -11.01 -22.34
N SER A 606 -11.73 -10.12 -22.47
CA SER A 606 -11.97 -8.68 -22.31
C SER A 606 -11.18 -7.87 -23.34
N GLY A 607 -11.58 -6.62 -23.54
CA GLY A 607 -10.93 -5.74 -24.49
C GLY A 607 -11.62 -4.39 -24.60
N GLY A 608 -10.93 -3.45 -25.23
CA GLY A 608 -11.43 -2.08 -25.32
C GLY A 608 -10.51 -1.15 -26.09
N VAL A 609 -10.91 0.12 -26.06
CA VAL A 609 -10.21 1.24 -26.69
C VAL A 609 -10.00 2.36 -25.67
N SER A 610 -8.84 3.01 -25.75
CA SER A 610 -8.48 4.22 -25.02
C SER A 610 -8.16 5.33 -26.02
N ILE A 611 -8.78 6.50 -25.84
CA ILE A 611 -8.73 7.61 -26.78
C ILE A 611 -8.33 8.88 -26.02
N LYS A 612 -7.20 9.49 -26.40
CA LYS A 612 -6.75 10.79 -25.90
C LYS A 612 -7.58 11.92 -26.49
N GLY A 613 -7.81 12.96 -25.71
CA GLY A 613 -8.70 14.08 -26.08
C GLY A 613 -8.17 15.11 -27.07
N ASN A 614 -7.12 14.77 -27.83
CA ASN A 614 -6.61 15.61 -28.92
C ASN A 614 -7.72 16.06 -29.91
N PRO A 615 -8.66 15.19 -30.36
CA PRO A 615 -9.67 15.58 -31.34
C PRO A 615 -10.66 16.65 -30.84
N TRP A 616 -10.79 16.83 -29.52
CA TRP A 616 -11.67 17.85 -28.92
C TRP A 616 -10.91 18.89 -28.10
N GLY A 617 -9.60 19.04 -28.34
CA GLY A 617 -8.78 20.12 -27.76
C GLY A 617 -8.38 19.92 -26.30
N ARG A 618 -8.48 18.69 -25.77
CA ARG A 618 -8.13 18.35 -24.38
C ARG A 618 -7.10 17.20 -24.34
N PRO A 619 -5.82 17.45 -24.66
CA PRO A 619 -4.82 16.41 -24.86
C PRO A 619 -4.53 15.53 -23.63
N ASN A 620 -4.80 16.06 -22.42
CA ASN A 620 -4.60 15.35 -21.16
C ASN A 620 -5.82 14.53 -20.72
N ASP A 621 -6.95 14.66 -21.42
CA ASP A 621 -8.15 13.88 -21.14
C ASP A 621 -8.08 12.51 -21.85
N THR A 622 -8.75 11.52 -21.27
CA THR A 622 -8.84 10.17 -21.84
C THR A 622 -10.28 9.67 -21.80
N VAL A 623 -10.73 9.03 -22.88
CA VAL A 623 -11.97 8.24 -22.93
C VAL A 623 -11.63 6.77 -23.04
N GLY A 624 -12.21 5.95 -22.17
CA GLY A 624 -12.14 4.49 -22.25
C GLY A 624 -13.50 3.89 -22.61
N ILE A 625 -13.50 2.88 -23.47
CA ILE A 625 -14.68 2.04 -23.74
C ILE A 625 -14.20 0.59 -23.80
N GLY A 626 -14.77 -0.28 -22.98
CA GLY A 626 -14.35 -1.67 -22.87
C GLY A 626 -15.50 -2.61 -22.50
N GLY A 627 -15.27 -3.89 -22.72
CA GLY A 627 -16.19 -4.93 -22.27
C GLY A 627 -15.48 -6.23 -21.92
N ALA A 628 -16.13 -7.04 -21.08
CA ALA A 628 -15.65 -8.34 -20.65
C ALA A 628 -16.77 -9.38 -20.65
N ILE A 629 -16.40 -10.63 -20.90
CA ILE A 629 -17.26 -11.81 -20.78
C ILE A 629 -16.55 -12.79 -19.87
N ASN A 630 -17.10 -12.99 -18.68
CA ASN A 630 -16.56 -13.90 -17.69
C ASN A 630 -17.36 -15.21 -17.71
N GLY A 631 -16.74 -16.31 -17.28
CA GLY A 631 -17.43 -17.58 -17.12
C GLY A 631 -16.77 -18.51 -16.11
N LEU A 632 -17.55 -19.49 -15.69
CA LEU A 632 -17.15 -20.55 -14.78
C LEU A 632 -16.86 -21.85 -15.52
N SER A 633 -16.08 -22.71 -14.88
CA SER A 633 -15.93 -24.13 -15.20
C SER A 633 -17.21 -24.87 -14.85
N ALA A 634 -17.36 -26.09 -15.38
CA ALA A 634 -18.51 -26.92 -15.03
C ALA A 634 -18.53 -27.27 -13.54
N ALA A 635 -17.37 -27.58 -12.95
CA ALA A 635 -17.30 -27.97 -11.54
C ALA A 635 -17.70 -26.82 -10.60
N HIS A 636 -17.19 -25.62 -10.88
CA HIS A 636 -17.47 -24.42 -10.10
C HIS A 636 -18.95 -24.01 -10.22
N ARG A 637 -19.49 -24.00 -11.45
CA ARG A 637 -20.93 -23.75 -11.67
C ARG A 637 -21.81 -24.74 -10.92
N ASP A 638 -21.52 -26.03 -11.02
CA ASP A 638 -22.34 -27.07 -10.39
C ASP A 638 -22.29 -26.94 -8.85
N PHE A 639 -21.14 -26.55 -8.28
CA PHE A 639 -20.99 -26.26 -6.85
C PHE A 639 -21.85 -25.08 -6.38
N LEU A 640 -21.82 -23.95 -7.11
CA LEU A 640 -22.67 -22.79 -6.79
C LEU A 640 -24.16 -23.11 -6.96
N ALA A 641 -24.52 -23.92 -7.97
CA ALA A 641 -25.90 -24.36 -8.18
C ALA A 641 -26.42 -25.25 -7.05
N ALA A 642 -25.54 -25.97 -6.35
CA ALA A 642 -25.85 -26.75 -5.16
C ALA A 642 -25.89 -25.92 -3.85
N GLY A 643 -25.79 -24.59 -3.95
CA GLY A 643 -25.81 -23.69 -2.79
C GLY A 643 -24.46 -23.40 -2.16
N GLY A 644 -23.36 -23.80 -2.83
CA GLY A 644 -22.02 -23.41 -2.45
C GLY A 644 -21.77 -21.91 -2.64
N ASN A 645 -20.90 -21.36 -1.80
CA ASN A 645 -20.38 -20.01 -1.89
C ASN A 645 -18.96 -20.05 -2.42
N GLY A 646 -18.70 -19.31 -3.49
CA GLY A 646 -17.35 -18.92 -3.90
C GLY A 646 -16.82 -17.79 -3.02
N LEU A 647 -15.69 -17.24 -3.43
CA LEU A 647 -15.03 -16.14 -2.74
C LEU A 647 -15.89 -14.86 -2.71
N LEU A 648 -16.49 -14.49 -3.85
CA LEU A 648 -17.29 -13.28 -4.04
C LEU A 648 -18.74 -13.56 -4.38
N ILE A 649 -19.06 -14.75 -4.92
CA ILE A 649 -20.41 -15.06 -5.43
C ILE A 649 -21.00 -16.31 -4.76
N GLY A 650 -22.32 -16.41 -4.72
CA GLY A 650 -23.00 -17.48 -3.99
C GLY A 650 -24.44 -17.12 -3.69
N ASP A 651 -25.34 -17.69 -4.48
CA ASP A 651 -26.73 -17.23 -4.57
C ASP A 651 -27.74 -18.23 -4.03
N GLY A 652 -27.29 -19.43 -3.64
CA GLY A 652 -28.16 -20.53 -3.23
C GLY A 652 -28.88 -21.23 -4.39
N ALA A 653 -29.12 -20.55 -5.52
CA ALA A 653 -29.70 -21.11 -6.73
C ALA A 653 -29.17 -20.40 -7.99
N LEU A 654 -28.45 -21.13 -8.85
CA LEU A 654 -27.79 -20.59 -10.03
C LEU A 654 -28.49 -20.99 -11.33
N ASN A 655 -29.15 -20.04 -11.99
CA ASN A 655 -29.57 -20.16 -13.38
C ASN A 655 -28.45 -19.62 -14.30
N TYR A 656 -27.51 -20.48 -14.65
CA TYR A 656 -26.23 -20.06 -15.21
C TYR A 656 -26.33 -19.37 -16.59
N SER A 657 -25.72 -18.20 -16.70
CA SER A 657 -25.37 -17.50 -17.93
C SER A 657 -24.05 -16.76 -17.73
N THR A 658 -23.31 -16.44 -18.80
CA THR A 658 -22.06 -15.67 -18.64
C THR A 658 -22.34 -14.28 -18.09
N GLU A 659 -21.49 -13.82 -17.16
CA GLU A 659 -21.49 -12.45 -16.68
C GLU A 659 -20.84 -11.58 -17.76
N ARG A 660 -21.55 -10.55 -18.21
CA ARG A 660 -21.10 -9.66 -19.28
C ARG A 660 -21.04 -8.24 -18.75
N ILE A 661 -19.93 -7.59 -18.98
CA ILE A 661 -19.63 -6.27 -18.44
C ILE A 661 -19.33 -5.35 -19.61
N PHE A 662 -19.91 -4.16 -19.56
CA PHE A 662 -19.52 -3.02 -20.37
C PHE A 662 -19.09 -1.91 -19.42
N GLU A 663 -17.98 -1.23 -19.73
CA GLU A 663 -17.52 -0.05 -19.00
C GLU A 663 -17.17 1.06 -19.98
N SER A 664 -17.50 2.29 -19.62
CA SER A 664 -16.97 3.48 -20.27
C SER A 664 -16.72 4.59 -19.27
N TYR A 665 -15.58 5.25 -19.42
CA TYR A 665 -15.20 6.37 -18.59
C TYR A 665 -14.74 7.58 -19.41
N TYR A 666 -14.86 8.76 -18.81
CA TYR A 666 -14.23 9.99 -19.26
C TYR A 666 -13.36 10.55 -18.13
N ALA A 667 -12.06 10.57 -18.32
CA ALA A 667 -11.08 11.17 -17.41
C ALA A 667 -10.78 12.61 -17.84
N LEU A 668 -11.25 13.57 -17.02
CA LEU A 668 -11.07 15.00 -17.17
C LEU A 668 -9.86 15.46 -16.36
N ALA A 669 -8.81 15.93 -17.05
CA ALA A 669 -7.69 16.59 -16.38
C ALA A 669 -8.12 17.99 -15.93
N ILE A 670 -8.25 18.20 -14.62
CA ILE A 670 -8.69 19.48 -14.02
C ILE A 670 -7.49 20.42 -13.86
N GLY A 671 -6.32 19.87 -13.53
CA GLY A 671 -5.07 20.60 -13.38
C GLY A 671 -3.88 19.66 -13.44
N ASN A 672 -2.68 20.19 -13.16
CA ASN A 672 -1.48 19.36 -13.10
C ASN A 672 -1.61 18.38 -11.92
N GLY A 673 -1.53 17.08 -12.21
CA GLY A 673 -1.63 16.02 -11.19
C GLY A 673 -3.01 15.91 -10.53
N LEU A 674 -4.09 16.41 -11.14
CA LEU A 674 -5.46 16.25 -10.63
C LEU A 674 -6.43 15.87 -11.75
N THR A 675 -7.05 14.70 -11.60
CA THR A 675 -7.99 14.13 -12.59
C THR A 675 -9.30 13.75 -11.92
N PHE A 676 -10.40 14.11 -12.56
CA PHE A 676 -11.72 13.58 -12.23
C PHE A 676 -12.19 12.63 -13.33
N THR A 677 -12.63 11.43 -12.98
CA THR A 677 -13.18 10.46 -13.92
C THR A 677 -14.65 10.22 -13.60
N ALA A 678 -15.51 10.41 -14.59
CA ALA A 678 -16.87 9.89 -14.56
C ALA A 678 -16.88 8.53 -15.26
N ASP A 679 -17.44 7.51 -14.62
CA ASP A 679 -17.46 6.13 -15.11
C ASP A 679 -18.87 5.53 -15.05
N TYR A 680 -19.17 4.68 -16.02
CA TYR A 680 -20.41 3.93 -16.12
C TYR A 680 -20.13 2.49 -16.47
N GLN A 681 -20.73 1.57 -15.71
CA GLN A 681 -20.67 0.14 -15.96
C GLN A 681 -22.07 -0.46 -16.09
N LEU A 682 -22.25 -1.36 -17.06
CA LEU A 682 -23.44 -2.20 -17.19
C LEU A 682 -23.03 -3.66 -17.02
N ILE A 683 -23.54 -4.30 -15.97
CA ILE A 683 -23.31 -5.73 -15.72
C ILE A 683 -24.58 -6.53 -15.97
N VAL A 684 -24.49 -7.49 -16.89
CA VAL A 684 -25.57 -8.41 -17.25
C VAL A 684 -25.28 -9.78 -16.66
N ASN A 685 -26.29 -10.39 -16.04
CA ASN A 685 -26.19 -11.63 -15.28
C ASN A 685 -25.14 -11.54 -14.13
N PRO A 686 -25.28 -10.59 -13.18
CA PRO A 686 -24.46 -10.55 -11.96
C PRO A 686 -24.29 -11.94 -11.32
N ALA A 687 -23.07 -12.30 -10.95
CA ALA A 687 -22.75 -13.61 -10.36
C ALA A 687 -23.16 -14.80 -11.26
N TYR A 688 -23.11 -14.61 -12.58
CA TYR A 688 -23.49 -15.60 -13.59
C TYR A 688 -24.96 -16.02 -13.57
N ASN A 689 -25.83 -15.26 -12.91
CA ASN A 689 -27.22 -15.64 -12.73
C ASN A 689 -28.15 -14.91 -13.71
N ALA A 690 -28.75 -15.65 -14.66
CA ALA A 690 -29.64 -15.10 -15.69
C ALA A 690 -30.93 -14.49 -15.12
N ASP A 691 -31.28 -14.83 -13.87
CA ASP A 691 -32.42 -14.24 -13.18
C ASP A 691 -32.14 -12.85 -12.61
N ARG A 692 -30.89 -12.38 -12.68
CA ARG A 692 -30.45 -11.12 -12.07
C ARG A 692 -29.96 -10.10 -13.07
N GLY A 693 -30.14 -8.84 -12.68
CA GLY A 693 -29.72 -7.71 -13.48
C GLY A 693 -30.63 -7.45 -14.68
N PRO A 694 -30.14 -6.70 -15.68
CA PRO A 694 -28.84 -6.03 -15.65
C PRO A 694 -28.77 -4.98 -14.52
N VAL A 695 -27.55 -4.67 -14.06
CA VAL A 695 -27.29 -3.62 -13.07
C VAL A 695 -26.42 -2.53 -13.70
N SER A 696 -26.82 -1.28 -13.49
CA SER A 696 -26.06 -0.09 -13.89
C SER A 696 -25.32 0.45 -12.68
N VAL A 697 -24.00 0.55 -12.76
CA VAL A 697 -23.15 1.16 -11.73
C VAL A 697 -22.64 2.49 -12.27
N PHE A 698 -22.74 3.53 -11.46
CA PHE A 698 -22.24 4.87 -11.75
C PHE A 698 -21.13 5.21 -10.75
N SER A 699 -20.01 5.69 -11.25
CA SER A 699 -18.85 5.99 -10.42
C SER A 699 -18.25 7.37 -10.71
N GLY A 700 -17.74 8.00 -9.66
CA GLY A 700 -16.90 9.19 -9.74
C GLY A 700 -15.57 8.91 -9.05
N ARG A 701 -14.46 9.13 -9.75
CA ARG A 701 -13.10 8.98 -9.22
C ARG A 701 -12.37 10.31 -9.23
N LEU A 702 -11.85 10.72 -8.09
CA LEU A 702 -10.94 11.84 -7.96
C LEU A 702 -9.54 11.28 -7.67
N HIS A 703 -8.58 11.55 -8.54
CA HIS A 703 -7.20 11.11 -8.43
C HIS A 703 -6.27 12.31 -8.43
N ALA A 704 -5.31 12.32 -7.50
CA ALA A 704 -4.23 13.28 -7.49
C ALA A 704 -2.88 12.59 -7.34
N GLU A 705 -1.86 13.10 -8.03
CA GLU A 705 -0.47 12.62 -8.02
C GLU A 705 0.50 13.80 -8.01
N PHE A 706 1.63 13.66 -7.32
CA PHE A 706 2.63 14.72 -7.14
C PHE A 706 4.03 14.18 -6.86
#